data_AF-A0A318YEL7-F1
#
_entry.id   AF-A0A318YEL7-F1
#
_cell.length_a   1.000
_cell.length_b   1.000
_cell.length_c   1.000
_cell.angle_alpha   90.00
_cell.angle_beta   90.00
_cell.angle_gamma   90.00
#
_symmetry.space_group_name_H-M   'P 1'
#
loop_
_entity.id
_entity.type
_entity.pdbx_description
1 polymer ?
#
loop_
_entity_poly.entity_id
_entity_poly.type
_entity_poly.pdbx_seq_one_letter_code
_entity_poly.pdbx_strand_id
1 'polypeptide(L)'
;MSPGLECNSDLTGPAFTYTEVPLESPHSTTRMIRLLPNKDNDTEIECELFNYDLTSGSGADSHLYEALSYDDLNEKTEQIPLMRTIYAQAQHVTVWLEEAYEDGDKALEGLQCLAEGQDIDIEGCGKLCVDLFRRAWFRRIWVLQEVGVARHIYIMCGFAQINEHAFCEGLKRLGRPLDYQEMIGPIAFLIKRALVRPKFEFGSQGTLTIGELVGMYCYHNATEKHDKIYALLGLSAEPPTPALTPNYAFPWDHVFRQVINHIFPECSVKTWPGSDIVIIRGLGWALGHICSVKHVSDFGQQKVKVYLNDTARLFGYESQWEAGWELQTFFAQVFSPGDVVFLLQGASRPSIIRLCNDHLRIITPAVTLCKNRLRESLEGTGQEWHTPGGSHEALLVESWREAELLDMAPAYQEQSLEAEYRRNNITRIMAGVAMGALALKKPEYEDIAHLLVLSGTDDSIASRLTKASAKNIRRFPDTSMQSLFSSEQDDLSISEEMVTAVAENDGPCGYKIMELLFQLQGSSLPISEEVVEAAAGNSGKHGDQVMKTIYRHRGEFFPISEEVVKAAAGNTGIKATKILKLLLKAEGEAIPISGEVLKAAAGNRSIYGFEILKIIVHHRGQNLPVSEDVIINAMKNYKWGYDNIHYLLECCDRKVPVSEALLKAAVARHVRLLRLLIEQGEESLPVSEEVVKAAAGCVTGNESLELLLQYGEKSIPISEEVIKVAAGNEMHGDRILEVLFQYAEGSLSMSEEVIKVAAGNIRSGDKILALLFQHAEGSLSISEEVVKAAARNEISGDIMLEILFQQEGKRIHMSEEVVKTAAQNEGSGPALMEFLFQQKGDKLPVTEEVVKAAAENEDSGHKVMEILIQQKGERLPVTEEVVKKATGNKWCGHHIMELLFQQRGKKVPVTEEVLEAAAENTRCGAKILEILQPKRSLQTTVTESPEVPEISESAERSDSSESSESSLSSDELGEEDQSEIIV
;
A
#
# COMPACT_ATOMS: atom_id res chain seq x y z
N MET A 1 29.16 -10.03 -58.68
CA MET A 1 30.01 -11.00 -57.97
C MET A 1 30.04 -10.62 -56.51
N SER A 2 29.51 -11.48 -55.64
CA SER A 2 29.75 -11.48 -54.19
C SER A 2 30.01 -12.94 -53.79
N PRO A 3 30.96 -13.23 -52.89
CA PRO A 3 31.35 -14.61 -52.58
C PRO A 3 30.51 -15.22 -51.44
N GLY A 4 30.47 -16.54 -51.37
CA GLY A 4 30.02 -17.27 -50.17
C GLY A 4 28.57 -17.73 -50.16
N LEU A 5 28.20 -18.65 -51.06
CA LEU A 5 27.39 -19.79 -50.63
C LEU A 5 28.34 -20.99 -50.52
N GLU A 6 28.43 -21.59 -49.34
CA GLU A 6 28.91 -22.96 -49.23
C GLU A 6 27.80 -23.87 -49.74
N CYS A 7 28.07 -24.61 -50.81
CA CYS A 7 27.09 -25.49 -51.41
C CYS A 7 27.10 -26.83 -50.65
N ASN A 8 25.94 -27.29 -50.18
CA ASN A 8 25.81 -28.58 -49.48
C ASN A 8 26.44 -29.69 -50.33
N SER A 9 27.49 -30.33 -49.82
CA SER A 9 28.38 -31.22 -50.57
C SER A 9 27.72 -32.50 -51.09
N ASP A 10 26.56 -32.84 -50.55
CA ASP A 10 26.00 -34.19 -50.64
C ASP A 10 24.88 -34.30 -51.70
N LEU A 11 24.51 -33.19 -52.35
CA LEU A 11 23.61 -33.17 -53.51
C LEU A 11 24.36 -33.51 -54.80
N THR A 12 24.88 -34.73 -54.91
CA THR A 12 25.54 -35.24 -56.14
C THR A 12 24.53 -35.66 -57.23
N GLY A 13 23.59 -34.77 -57.54
CA GLY A 13 22.70 -34.88 -58.71
C GLY A 13 23.32 -34.24 -59.95
N PRO A 14 22.94 -34.67 -61.18
CA PRO A 14 23.34 -33.96 -62.39
C PRO A 14 22.72 -32.57 -62.41
N ALA A 15 23.53 -31.53 -62.62
CA ALA A 15 23.06 -30.15 -62.68
C ALA A 15 22.03 -29.98 -63.81
N PHE A 16 20.78 -29.68 -63.46
CA PHE A 16 19.68 -29.56 -64.41
C PHE A 16 19.80 -28.25 -65.20
N THR A 17 20.42 -28.30 -66.37
CA THR A 17 20.55 -27.15 -67.26
C THR A 17 19.19 -26.85 -67.88
N TYR A 18 18.49 -25.83 -67.37
CA TYR A 18 17.27 -25.31 -68.01
C TYR A 18 17.58 -24.93 -69.47
N THR A 19 16.84 -25.50 -70.41
CA THR A 19 16.85 -25.04 -71.80
C THR A 19 16.35 -23.60 -71.85
N GLU A 20 17.00 -22.74 -72.64
CA GLU A 20 16.55 -21.35 -72.81
C GLU A 20 15.09 -21.28 -73.29
N VAL A 21 14.36 -20.25 -72.89
CA VAL A 21 13.03 -19.97 -73.48
C VAL A 21 13.28 -19.47 -74.91
N PRO A 22 12.57 -19.98 -75.94
CA PRO A 22 12.80 -19.56 -77.32
C PRO A 22 12.62 -18.05 -77.50
N LEU A 23 13.70 -17.32 -77.81
CA LEU A 23 13.70 -15.85 -77.97
C LEU A 23 12.81 -15.34 -79.12
N GLU A 24 12.32 -16.23 -79.99
CA GLU A 24 11.59 -15.89 -81.23
C GLU A 24 10.13 -16.37 -81.23
N SER A 25 9.50 -16.51 -80.06
CA SER A 25 8.04 -16.60 -79.97
C SER A 25 7.40 -15.21 -80.16
N PRO A 26 6.50 -14.99 -81.14
CA PRO A 26 5.74 -13.74 -81.24
C PRO A 26 4.57 -13.65 -80.24
N HIS A 27 4.46 -14.63 -79.34
CA HIS A 27 3.43 -14.75 -78.31
C HIS A 27 4.07 -14.76 -76.91
N SER A 28 3.43 -14.09 -75.94
CA SER A 28 3.87 -14.13 -74.54
C SER A 28 3.73 -15.56 -73.99
N THR A 29 4.86 -16.23 -73.78
CA THR A 29 4.91 -17.61 -73.29
C THR A 29 5.59 -17.66 -71.93
N THR A 30 4.92 -18.29 -70.96
CA THR A 30 5.52 -18.65 -69.67
C THR A 30 5.90 -20.13 -69.70
N ARG A 31 6.63 -20.59 -68.68
CA ARG A 31 7.00 -22.00 -68.52
C ARG A 31 6.39 -22.55 -67.25
N MET A 32 5.59 -23.59 -67.41
CA MET A 32 4.88 -24.27 -66.32
C MET A 32 5.49 -25.65 -66.08
N ILE A 33 5.43 -26.10 -64.83
CA ILE A 33 5.75 -27.48 -64.47
C ILE A 33 4.46 -28.21 -64.09
N ARG A 34 4.24 -29.38 -64.69
CA ARG A 34 3.11 -30.27 -64.43
C ARG A 34 3.62 -31.44 -63.61
N LEU A 35 3.12 -31.60 -62.39
CA LEU A 35 3.35 -32.84 -61.63
C LEU A 35 2.49 -33.95 -62.23
N LEU A 36 3.07 -35.13 -62.45
CA LEU A 36 2.37 -36.29 -62.99
C LEU A 36 1.84 -37.14 -61.81
N PRO A 37 0.51 -37.38 -61.70
CA PRO A 37 -0.05 -38.00 -60.51
C PRO A 37 0.22 -39.51 -60.47
N ASN A 38 1.06 -39.92 -59.52
CA ASN A 38 1.18 -41.33 -59.12
C ASN A 38 0.08 -41.71 -58.12
N LYS A 39 -0.19 -43.01 -57.97
CA LYS A 39 -1.10 -43.58 -56.97
C LYS A 39 -0.40 -44.10 -55.71
N ASP A 40 0.92 -44.23 -55.79
CA ASP A 40 1.78 -44.63 -54.69
C ASP A 40 2.44 -43.38 -54.10
N ASN A 41 2.30 -43.19 -52.79
CA ASN A 41 2.77 -41.99 -52.10
C ASN A 41 4.29 -42.00 -51.86
N ASP A 42 4.93 -43.17 -51.92
CA ASP A 42 6.36 -43.35 -51.62
C ASP A 42 7.24 -43.31 -52.89
N THR A 43 6.68 -42.92 -54.05
CA THR A 43 7.43 -42.80 -55.32
C THR A 43 7.88 -41.36 -55.58
N GLU A 44 9.05 -41.21 -56.23
CA GLU A 44 9.55 -39.91 -56.70
C GLU A 44 8.51 -39.15 -57.55
N ILE A 45 8.44 -37.83 -57.35
CA ILE A 45 7.47 -36.97 -58.05
C ILE A 45 7.94 -36.74 -59.49
N GLU A 46 7.41 -37.51 -60.43
CA GLU A 46 7.59 -37.26 -61.86
C GLU A 46 6.97 -35.90 -62.26
N CYS A 47 7.68 -35.13 -63.07
CA CYS A 47 7.20 -33.82 -63.54
C CYS A 47 7.57 -33.54 -65.00
N GLU A 48 6.66 -32.87 -65.71
CA GLU A 48 6.81 -32.42 -67.09
C GLU A 48 6.93 -30.89 -67.14
N LEU A 49 8.02 -30.39 -67.72
CA LEU A 49 8.27 -28.95 -67.88
C LEU A 49 7.85 -28.52 -69.30
N PHE A 50 6.81 -27.68 -69.41
CA PHE A 50 6.21 -27.28 -70.69
C PHE A 50 6.04 -25.76 -70.81
N ASN A 51 6.02 -25.24 -72.04
CA ASN A 51 5.74 -23.83 -72.28
C ASN A 51 4.22 -23.62 -72.43
N TYR A 52 3.66 -22.58 -71.80
CA TYR A 52 2.25 -22.19 -71.85
C TYR A 52 2.10 -20.83 -72.54
N ASP A 53 1.26 -20.75 -73.55
CA ASP A 53 1.00 -19.54 -74.35
C ASP A 53 -0.13 -18.71 -73.75
N LEU A 54 0.24 -17.57 -73.16
CA LEU A 54 -0.65 -16.60 -72.52
C LEU A 54 -1.52 -15.83 -73.53
N THR A 55 -1.32 -16.01 -74.83
CA THR A 55 -2.15 -15.38 -75.89
C THR A 55 -3.23 -16.30 -76.46
N SER A 56 -3.20 -17.60 -76.15
CA SER A 56 -4.10 -18.60 -76.74
C SER A 56 -5.53 -18.65 -76.14
N GLY A 57 -6.02 -17.51 -75.65
CA GLY A 57 -7.35 -17.32 -75.06
C GLY A 57 -8.32 -16.56 -75.96
N SER A 58 -8.77 -17.15 -77.08
CA SER A 58 -9.65 -16.47 -78.05
C SER A 58 -11.14 -16.44 -77.63
N GLY A 59 -11.44 -15.84 -76.48
CA GLY A 59 -12.80 -15.40 -76.10
C GLY A 59 -13.25 -15.78 -74.70
N ALA A 60 -13.50 -14.74 -73.88
CA ALA A 60 -14.31 -14.69 -72.66
C ALA A 60 -13.94 -15.57 -71.44
N ASP A 61 -13.39 -16.77 -71.63
CA ASP A 61 -12.96 -17.63 -70.52
C ASP A 61 -11.55 -17.24 -70.03
N SER A 62 -11.39 -17.16 -68.71
CA SER A 62 -10.15 -16.76 -68.05
C SER A 62 -9.02 -17.78 -68.25
N HIS A 63 -7.76 -17.31 -68.27
CA HIS A 63 -6.62 -18.19 -68.04
C HIS A 63 -6.81 -18.97 -66.73
N LEU A 64 -6.41 -20.24 -66.70
CA LEU A 64 -6.58 -21.11 -65.53
C LEU A 64 -5.72 -20.69 -64.32
N TYR A 65 -4.76 -19.79 -64.53
CA TYR A 65 -3.77 -19.34 -63.56
C TYR A 65 -3.43 -17.88 -63.80
N GLU A 66 -3.41 -17.09 -62.73
CA GLU A 66 -2.70 -15.81 -62.67
C GLU A 66 -1.30 -16.04 -62.08
N ALA A 67 -0.32 -15.24 -62.50
CA ALA A 67 1.07 -15.34 -62.06
C ALA A 67 1.66 -13.94 -61.84
N LEU A 68 2.57 -13.82 -60.87
CA LEU A 68 3.14 -12.54 -60.42
C LEU A 68 4.65 -12.52 -60.69
N SER A 69 5.17 -11.45 -61.28
CA SER A 69 6.61 -11.23 -61.47
C SER A 69 7.24 -10.70 -60.18
N TYR A 70 8.32 -11.34 -59.72
CA TYR A 70 9.06 -10.87 -58.54
C TYR A 70 10.12 -9.78 -58.86
N ASP A 71 10.42 -9.55 -60.15
CA ASP A 71 11.50 -8.66 -60.60
C ASP A 71 11.02 -7.26 -61.07
N ASP A 72 9.72 -7.05 -61.34
CA ASP A 72 9.18 -5.74 -61.75
C ASP A 72 8.59 -4.96 -60.57
N LEU A 73 9.23 -3.84 -60.23
CA LEU A 73 8.83 -2.96 -59.12
C LEU A 73 7.54 -2.16 -59.37
N ASN A 74 7.14 -1.97 -60.63
CA ASN A 74 5.86 -1.36 -61.00
C ASN A 74 4.74 -2.39 -60.85
N GLU A 75 4.96 -3.61 -61.35
CA GLU A 75 4.02 -4.73 -61.19
C GLU A 75 3.79 -5.03 -59.70
N LYS A 76 4.87 -5.12 -58.90
CA LYS A 76 4.83 -5.25 -57.43
C LYS A 76 4.02 -4.13 -56.76
N THR A 77 4.07 -2.91 -57.30
CA THR A 77 3.33 -1.74 -56.78
C THR A 77 1.82 -1.88 -56.97
N GLU A 78 1.37 -2.42 -58.11
CA GLU A 78 -0.05 -2.71 -58.37
C GLU A 78 -0.54 -4.00 -57.66
N GLN A 79 0.36 -4.95 -57.41
CA GLN A 79 0.02 -6.27 -56.83
C GLN A 79 -0.10 -6.29 -55.30
N ILE A 80 0.67 -5.49 -54.55
CA ILE A 80 0.59 -5.48 -53.07
C ILE A 80 -0.83 -5.21 -52.54
N PRO A 81 -1.61 -4.25 -53.09
CA PRO A 81 -3.02 -4.09 -52.72
C PRO A 81 -3.89 -5.35 -52.94
N LEU A 82 -3.52 -6.23 -53.87
CA LEU A 82 -4.24 -7.47 -54.17
C LEU A 82 -3.96 -8.59 -53.15
N MET A 83 -2.83 -8.55 -52.43
CA MET A 83 -2.47 -9.56 -51.42
C MET A 83 -3.57 -9.75 -50.36
N ARG A 84 -4.14 -8.64 -49.84
CA ARG A 84 -5.32 -8.66 -48.96
C ARG A 84 -6.48 -9.44 -49.59
N THR A 85 -6.78 -9.16 -50.85
CA THR A 85 -7.90 -9.75 -51.58
C THR A 85 -7.70 -11.26 -51.80
N ILE A 86 -6.49 -11.68 -52.18
CA ILE A 86 -6.13 -13.09 -52.41
C ILE A 86 -6.31 -13.90 -51.12
N TYR A 87 -5.66 -13.51 -50.02
CA TYR A 87 -5.72 -14.27 -48.77
C TYR A 87 -7.08 -14.19 -48.06
N ALA A 88 -7.87 -13.14 -48.27
CA ALA A 88 -9.23 -13.04 -47.70
C ALA A 88 -10.27 -13.88 -48.46
N GLN A 89 -10.04 -14.14 -49.76
CA GLN A 89 -10.90 -15.01 -50.58
C GLN A 89 -10.47 -16.48 -50.55
N ALA A 90 -9.22 -16.78 -50.19
CA ALA A 90 -8.71 -18.15 -50.06
C ALA A 90 -9.60 -19.01 -49.15
N GLN A 91 -9.94 -20.23 -49.62
CA GLN A 91 -10.76 -21.18 -48.87
C GLN A 91 -10.06 -21.65 -47.58
N HIS A 92 -8.73 -21.81 -47.65
CA HIS A 92 -7.83 -22.04 -46.53
C HIS A 92 -6.45 -21.48 -46.91
N VAL A 93 -5.63 -21.17 -45.91
CA VAL A 93 -4.23 -20.77 -46.09
C VAL A 93 -3.34 -21.78 -45.38
N THR A 94 -2.38 -22.34 -46.09
CA THR A 94 -1.43 -23.32 -45.53
C THR A 94 -0.10 -22.63 -45.26
N VAL A 95 0.21 -22.46 -43.98
CA VAL A 95 1.50 -21.97 -43.48
C VAL A 95 2.48 -23.12 -43.46
N TRP A 96 3.45 -23.09 -44.36
CA TRP A 96 4.56 -24.05 -44.41
C TRP A 96 5.77 -23.51 -43.64
N LEU A 97 6.20 -24.23 -42.61
CA LEU A 97 7.29 -23.85 -41.70
C LEU A 97 8.62 -24.58 -42.00
N GLU A 98 8.79 -25.09 -43.22
CA GLU A 98 9.94 -25.89 -43.68
C GLU A 98 9.91 -27.35 -43.21
N GLU A 99 10.98 -28.11 -43.51
CA GLU A 99 11.13 -29.52 -43.17
C GLU A 99 11.28 -29.77 -41.65
N ALA A 100 11.17 -31.05 -41.26
CA ALA A 100 11.20 -31.54 -39.87
C ALA A 100 12.59 -31.48 -39.17
N TYR A 101 13.51 -30.61 -39.62
CA TYR A 101 14.73 -30.34 -38.87
C TYR A 101 14.40 -29.73 -37.51
N GLU A 102 15.33 -29.83 -36.55
CA GLU A 102 15.22 -29.20 -35.22
C GLU A 102 13.91 -29.54 -34.46
N ASP A 103 13.37 -30.75 -34.67
CA ASP A 103 12.19 -31.30 -33.97
C ASP A 103 10.91 -30.43 -34.07
N GLY A 104 10.81 -29.60 -35.11
CA GLY A 104 9.68 -28.69 -35.33
C GLY A 104 8.37 -29.38 -35.68
N ASP A 105 8.41 -30.64 -36.14
CA ASP A 105 7.25 -31.50 -36.33
C ASP A 105 6.65 -31.90 -34.97
N LYS A 106 7.50 -32.40 -34.06
CA LYS A 106 7.16 -32.77 -32.67
C LYS A 106 6.66 -31.57 -31.86
N ALA A 107 7.12 -30.35 -32.19
CA ALA A 107 6.58 -29.12 -31.62
C ALA A 107 5.09 -28.91 -31.99
N LEU A 108 4.70 -29.17 -33.24
CA LEU A 108 3.29 -29.10 -33.66
C LEU A 108 2.46 -30.24 -33.07
N GLU A 109 3.01 -31.47 -33.03
CA GLU A 109 2.34 -32.63 -32.40
C GLU A 109 2.10 -32.39 -30.90
N GLY A 110 3.08 -31.86 -30.18
CA GLY A 110 2.96 -31.49 -28.77
C GLY A 110 1.90 -30.41 -28.52
N LEU A 111 1.87 -29.35 -29.36
CA LEU A 111 0.81 -28.34 -29.32
C LEU A 111 -0.58 -28.95 -29.58
N GLN A 112 -0.70 -29.92 -30.49
CA GLN A 112 -1.97 -30.62 -30.73
C GLN A 112 -2.37 -31.48 -29.52
N CYS A 113 -1.46 -32.27 -28.95
CA CYS A 113 -1.72 -33.09 -27.77
C CYS A 113 -2.18 -32.23 -26.57
N LEU A 114 -1.56 -31.06 -26.36
CA LEU A 114 -1.99 -30.07 -25.37
C LEU A 114 -3.40 -29.55 -25.67
N ALA A 115 -3.71 -29.20 -26.93
CA ALA A 115 -5.03 -28.71 -27.34
C ALA A 115 -6.14 -29.75 -27.17
N GLU A 116 -5.81 -31.03 -27.34
CA GLU A 116 -6.71 -32.17 -27.05
C GLU A 116 -6.84 -32.47 -25.55
N GLY A 117 -5.89 -32.02 -24.73
CA GLY A 117 -5.89 -32.19 -23.27
C GLY A 117 -5.21 -33.47 -22.81
N GLN A 118 -4.27 -33.98 -23.60
CA GLN A 118 -3.43 -35.12 -23.25
C GLN A 118 -2.38 -34.71 -22.21
N ASP A 119 -2.03 -35.63 -21.31
CA ASP A 119 -1.00 -35.42 -20.29
C ASP A 119 0.40 -35.65 -20.91
N ILE A 120 1.14 -34.57 -21.14
CA ILE A 120 2.48 -34.58 -21.77
C ILE A 120 3.44 -33.65 -21.01
N ASP A 121 4.74 -33.84 -21.23
CA ASP A 121 5.78 -32.95 -20.70
C ASP A 121 5.66 -31.53 -21.31
N ILE A 122 5.11 -30.61 -20.52
CA ILE A 122 4.92 -29.19 -20.87
C ILE A 122 6.27 -28.47 -21.02
N GLU A 123 7.29 -28.84 -20.25
CA GLU A 123 8.61 -28.20 -20.29
C GLU A 123 9.38 -28.63 -21.55
N GLY A 124 9.39 -29.94 -21.83
CA GLY A 124 9.92 -30.51 -23.08
C GLY A 124 9.20 -29.99 -24.32
N CYS A 125 7.86 -30.03 -24.35
CA CYS A 125 7.06 -29.45 -25.43
C CYS A 125 7.34 -27.95 -25.61
N GLY A 126 7.51 -27.22 -24.49
CA GLY A 126 7.84 -25.80 -24.50
C GLY A 126 9.17 -25.53 -25.20
N LYS A 127 10.22 -26.26 -24.83
CA LYS A 127 11.54 -26.13 -25.46
C LYS A 127 11.49 -26.31 -26.97
N LEU A 128 10.78 -27.33 -27.46
CA LEU A 128 10.57 -27.55 -28.91
C LEU A 128 9.83 -26.38 -29.57
N CYS A 129 8.85 -25.80 -28.87
CA CYS A 129 8.14 -24.61 -29.34
C CYS A 129 9.03 -23.35 -29.39
N VAL A 130 10.05 -23.20 -28.52
CA VAL A 130 11.02 -22.09 -28.61
C VAL A 130 11.70 -22.11 -29.98
N ASP A 131 12.23 -23.26 -30.38
CA ASP A 131 13.01 -23.40 -31.61
C ASP A 131 12.12 -23.35 -32.87
N LEU A 132 10.87 -23.85 -32.79
CA LEU A 132 9.85 -23.59 -33.80
C LEU A 132 9.58 -22.08 -33.99
N PHE A 133 9.35 -21.31 -32.91
CA PHE A 133 9.04 -19.87 -33.01
C PHE A 133 10.26 -18.98 -33.28
N ARG A 134 11.48 -19.55 -33.28
CA ARG A 134 12.68 -18.88 -33.79
C ARG A 134 12.76 -18.86 -35.33
N ARG A 135 12.04 -19.73 -36.04
CA ARG A 135 12.04 -19.79 -37.51
C ARG A 135 11.64 -18.46 -38.15
N ALA A 136 12.28 -18.14 -39.28
CA ALA A 136 12.18 -16.81 -39.90
C ALA A 136 10.74 -16.41 -40.30
N TRP A 137 9.87 -17.37 -40.61
CA TRP A 137 8.46 -17.14 -40.93
C TRP A 137 7.74 -16.34 -39.83
N PHE A 138 7.89 -16.73 -38.55
CA PHE A 138 7.25 -16.06 -37.41
C PHE A 138 7.75 -14.64 -37.14
N ARG A 139 8.74 -14.16 -37.88
CA ARG A 139 9.25 -12.79 -37.77
C ARG A 139 9.11 -12.00 -39.07
N ARG A 140 8.68 -12.59 -40.18
CA ARG A 140 8.62 -11.93 -41.51
C ARG A 140 7.35 -11.07 -41.62
N ILE A 141 7.49 -9.77 -41.91
CA ILE A 141 6.33 -8.85 -41.83
C ILE A 141 5.21 -9.15 -42.84
N TRP A 142 5.52 -9.77 -43.98
CA TRP A 142 4.52 -10.15 -44.99
C TRP A 142 3.47 -11.14 -44.48
N VAL A 143 3.83 -12.05 -43.57
CA VAL A 143 2.92 -13.09 -43.07
C VAL A 143 1.72 -12.51 -42.33
N LEU A 144 1.84 -11.26 -41.85
CA LEU A 144 0.78 -10.55 -41.18
C LEU A 144 -0.44 -10.31 -42.08
N GLN A 145 -0.27 -10.12 -43.39
CA GLN A 145 -1.43 -10.13 -44.31
C GLN A 145 -1.91 -11.57 -44.53
N GLU A 146 -0.99 -12.50 -44.80
CA GLU A 146 -1.26 -13.91 -45.10
C GLU A 146 -2.20 -14.54 -44.04
N VAL A 147 -1.86 -14.45 -42.74
CA VAL A 147 -2.71 -14.93 -41.63
C VAL A 147 -3.64 -13.86 -41.04
N GLY A 148 -3.48 -12.59 -41.39
CA GLY A 148 -4.29 -11.48 -40.86
C GLY A 148 -5.64 -11.29 -41.54
N VAL A 149 -5.85 -11.88 -42.72
CA VAL A 149 -7.16 -11.86 -43.40
C VAL A 149 -7.72 -13.23 -43.79
N ALA A 150 -6.91 -14.30 -43.77
CA ALA A 150 -7.35 -15.69 -43.99
C ALA A 150 -8.55 -16.09 -43.13
N ARG A 151 -9.42 -16.98 -43.64
CA ARG A 151 -10.60 -17.44 -42.88
C ARG A 151 -10.44 -18.81 -42.22
N HIS A 152 -9.53 -19.64 -42.73
CA HIS A 152 -9.09 -20.92 -42.16
C HIS A 152 -7.59 -21.09 -42.38
N ILE A 153 -6.84 -21.61 -41.40
CA ILE A 153 -5.37 -21.64 -41.43
C ILE A 153 -4.85 -22.98 -40.93
N TYR A 154 -4.16 -23.71 -41.81
CA TYR A 154 -3.38 -24.89 -41.44
C TYR A 154 -1.92 -24.51 -41.31
N ILE A 155 -1.25 -24.98 -40.26
CA ILE A 155 0.17 -24.78 -39.99
C ILE A 155 0.84 -26.13 -40.10
N MET A 156 1.91 -26.22 -40.88
CA MET A 156 2.60 -27.47 -41.21
C MET A 156 4.12 -27.35 -41.03
N CYS A 157 4.74 -28.42 -40.54
CA CYS A 157 6.19 -28.56 -40.40
C CYS A 157 6.55 -30.02 -40.67
N GLY A 158 7.33 -30.29 -41.73
CA GLY A 158 7.47 -31.65 -42.25
C GLY A 158 6.12 -32.29 -42.57
N PHE A 159 5.81 -33.44 -41.97
CA PHE A 159 4.51 -34.12 -42.14
C PHE A 159 3.47 -33.77 -41.06
N ALA A 160 3.87 -33.08 -39.98
CA ALA A 160 2.94 -32.65 -38.94
C ALA A 160 2.08 -31.47 -39.41
N GLN A 161 0.79 -31.48 -39.07
CA GLN A 161 -0.16 -30.40 -39.38
C GLN A 161 -1.03 -30.07 -38.17
N ILE A 162 -1.38 -28.80 -37.99
CA ILE A 162 -2.30 -28.32 -36.94
C ILE A 162 -3.18 -27.19 -37.50
N ASN A 163 -4.44 -27.10 -37.05
CA ASN A 163 -5.39 -26.06 -37.48
C ASN A 163 -5.37 -24.83 -36.55
N GLU A 164 -6.00 -23.72 -36.98
CA GLU A 164 -5.98 -22.44 -36.25
C GLU A 164 -6.50 -22.54 -34.82
N HIS A 165 -7.47 -23.42 -34.55
CA HIS A 165 -8.07 -23.59 -33.22
C HIS A 165 -7.15 -24.41 -32.30
N ALA A 166 -6.66 -25.55 -32.78
CA ALA A 166 -5.76 -26.41 -32.03
C ALA A 166 -4.43 -25.71 -31.71
N PHE A 167 -3.87 -24.96 -32.67
CA PHE A 167 -2.66 -24.16 -32.43
C PHE A 167 -2.86 -23.11 -31.33
N CYS A 168 -3.96 -22.36 -31.37
CA CYS A 168 -4.30 -21.37 -30.35
C CYS A 168 -4.54 -21.99 -28.97
N GLU A 169 -5.29 -23.10 -28.89
CA GLU A 169 -5.62 -23.73 -27.61
C GLU A 169 -4.43 -24.49 -27.00
N GLY A 170 -3.57 -25.08 -27.83
CA GLY A 170 -2.29 -25.68 -27.43
C GLY A 170 -1.35 -24.63 -26.83
N LEU A 171 -1.13 -23.52 -27.55
CA LEU A 171 -0.36 -22.36 -27.04
C LEU A 171 -0.88 -21.84 -25.70
N LYS A 172 -2.22 -21.77 -25.54
CA LYS A 172 -2.87 -21.33 -24.30
C LYS A 172 -2.66 -22.28 -23.12
N ARG A 173 -2.42 -23.57 -23.37
CA ARG A 173 -2.16 -24.61 -22.34
C ARG A 173 -0.67 -24.85 -22.06
N LEU A 174 0.20 -24.57 -23.03
CA LEU A 174 1.66 -24.64 -22.91
C LEU A 174 2.23 -23.75 -21.78
N GLY A 175 1.48 -22.73 -21.36
CA GLY A 175 1.84 -21.86 -20.23
C GLY A 175 2.43 -20.51 -20.66
N ARG A 176 3.01 -19.78 -19.69
CA ARG A 176 3.33 -18.35 -19.82
C ARG A 176 4.81 -17.93 -19.64
N PRO A 177 5.84 -18.69 -20.05
CA PRO A 177 7.16 -18.08 -20.28
C PRO A 177 7.06 -16.86 -21.20
N LEU A 178 7.70 -15.75 -20.81
CA LEU A 178 7.65 -14.47 -21.52
C LEU A 178 8.19 -14.61 -22.96
N ASP A 179 9.26 -15.40 -23.12
CA ASP A 179 9.93 -15.76 -24.37
C ASP A 179 8.95 -16.17 -25.48
N TYR A 180 7.91 -16.97 -25.17
CA TYR A 180 6.91 -17.33 -26.19
C TYR A 180 6.05 -16.14 -26.59
N GLN A 181 5.57 -15.36 -25.62
CA GLN A 181 4.63 -14.27 -25.86
C GLN A 181 5.24 -13.18 -26.76
N GLU A 182 6.52 -12.87 -26.59
CA GLU A 182 7.24 -11.91 -27.44
C GLU A 182 7.49 -12.45 -28.86
N MET A 183 7.71 -13.76 -29.02
CA MET A 183 8.01 -14.36 -30.34
C MET A 183 6.75 -14.68 -31.16
N ILE A 184 5.65 -15.14 -30.55
CA ILE A 184 4.46 -15.60 -31.27
C ILE A 184 3.22 -14.71 -31.10
N GLY A 185 3.17 -13.88 -30.05
CA GLY A 185 1.95 -13.17 -29.62
C GLY A 185 1.22 -12.38 -30.72
N PRO A 186 1.89 -11.48 -31.45
CA PRO A 186 1.27 -10.68 -32.51
C PRO A 186 0.68 -11.53 -33.65
N ILE A 187 1.35 -12.62 -34.04
CA ILE A 187 0.90 -13.54 -35.09
C ILE A 187 -0.23 -14.44 -34.59
N ALA A 188 -0.12 -15.00 -33.39
CA ALA A 188 -1.16 -15.84 -32.80
C ALA A 188 -2.45 -15.05 -32.54
N PHE A 189 -2.37 -13.75 -32.20
CA PHE A 189 -3.55 -12.88 -32.15
C PHE A 189 -4.28 -12.78 -33.49
N LEU A 190 -3.54 -12.65 -34.60
CA LEU A 190 -4.13 -12.68 -35.94
C LEU A 190 -4.76 -14.05 -36.22
N ILE A 191 -4.03 -15.15 -36.01
CA ILE A 191 -4.53 -16.52 -36.26
C ILE A 191 -5.81 -16.79 -35.46
N LYS A 192 -5.84 -16.45 -34.16
CA LYS A 192 -7.01 -16.59 -33.29
C LYS A 192 -8.26 -15.90 -33.84
N ARG A 193 -8.10 -14.75 -34.52
CA ARG A 193 -9.23 -14.00 -35.10
C ARG A 193 -9.82 -14.66 -36.35
N ALA A 194 -9.16 -15.61 -37.01
CA ALA A 194 -9.65 -16.25 -38.24
C ALA A 194 -11.07 -16.82 -38.07
N LEU A 195 -11.31 -17.54 -36.98
CA LEU A 195 -12.57 -18.18 -36.61
C LEU A 195 -13.77 -17.21 -36.48
N VAL A 196 -13.51 -15.91 -36.26
CA VAL A 196 -14.54 -14.88 -36.05
C VAL A 196 -14.52 -13.78 -37.12
N ARG A 197 -13.75 -13.94 -38.21
CA ARG A 197 -13.77 -13.01 -39.34
C ARG A 197 -15.11 -13.12 -40.11
N PRO A 198 -15.72 -11.99 -40.51
CA PRO A 198 -16.87 -12.01 -41.40
C PRO A 198 -16.50 -12.65 -42.76
N LYS A 199 -17.51 -12.89 -43.61
CA LYS A 199 -17.23 -13.19 -45.02
C LYS A 199 -16.58 -11.97 -45.65
N PHE A 200 -15.63 -12.18 -46.56
CA PHE A 200 -14.98 -11.08 -47.27
C PHE A 200 -15.99 -10.36 -48.16
N GLU A 201 -16.08 -9.04 -47.99
CA GLU A 201 -16.80 -8.13 -48.89
C GLU A 201 -15.79 -7.30 -49.68
N PHE A 202 -16.05 -7.11 -50.98
CA PHE A 202 -15.11 -6.42 -51.86
C PHE A 202 -14.95 -4.95 -51.47
N GLY A 203 -13.71 -4.53 -51.19
CA GLY A 203 -13.41 -3.20 -50.66
C GLY A 203 -13.50 -3.07 -49.13
N SER A 204 -13.82 -4.14 -48.39
CA SER A 204 -13.81 -4.12 -46.92
C SER A 204 -12.41 -3.81 -46.36
N GLN A 205 -12.34 -2.86 -45.43
CA GLN A 205 -11.10 -2.39 -44.79
C GLN A 205 -10.77 -3.19 -43.51
N GLY A 206 -9.64 -2.89 -42.89
CA GLY A 206 -9.24 -3.43 -41.58
C GLY A 206 -9.97 -2.79 -40.39
N THR A 207 -9.47 -3.05 -39.17
CA THR A 207 -10.08 -2.56 -37.91
C THR A 207 -9.13 -1.77 -37.01
N LEU A 208 -7.96 -1.37 -37.52
CA LEU A 208 -6.89 -0.66 -36.80
C LEU A 208 -6.30 0.42 -37.71
N THR A 209 -5.84 1.54 -37.18
CA THR A 209 -5.14 2.56 -38.00
C THR A 209 -3.71 2.11 -38.33
N ILE A 210 -3.08 2.74 -39.32
CA ILE A 210 -1.68 2.48 -39.67
C ILE A 210 -0.74 2.75 -38.50
N GLY A 211 -1.03 3.74 -37.65
CA GLY A 211 -0.25 4.00 -36.43
C GLY A 211 -0.32 2.85 -35.42
N GLU A 212 -1.51 2.28 -35.21
CA GLU A 212 -1.67 1.12 -34.32
C GLU A 212 -0.95 -0.12 -34.87
N LEU A 213 -1.05 -0.34 -36.19
CA LEU A 213 -0.35 -1.45 -36.87
C LEU A 213 1.17 -1.28 -36.86
N VAL A 214 1.68 -0.06 -37.13
CA VAL A 214 3.12 0.24 -37.06
C VAL A 214 3.63 -0.01 -35.64
N GLY A 215 2.95 0.50 -34.61
CA GLY A 215 3.28 0.21 -33.22
C GLY A 215 3.37 -1.30 -32.94
N MET A 216 2.33 -2.06 -33.31
CA MET A 216 2.26 -3.50 -33.03
C MET A 216 3.31 -4.35 -33.76
N TYR A 217 3.67 -3.98 -35.00
CA TYR A 217 4.37 -4.90 -35.91
C TYR A 217 5.74 -4.41 -36.41
N CYS A 218 6.15 -3.16 -36.12
CA CYS A 218 7.42 -2.54 -36.51
C CYS A 218 8.69 -3.40 -36.33
N TYR A 219 8.73 -4.28 -35.32
CA TYR A 219 9.86 -5.17 -35.03
C TYR A 219 9.94 -6.42 -35.92
N HIS A 220 8.97 -6.63 -36.82
CA HIS A 220 9.05 -7.71 -37.82
C HIS A 220 10.14 -7.43 -38.86
N ASN A 221 10.80 -8.50 -39.29
CA ASN A 221 11.84 -8.53 -40.30
C ASN A 221 11.25 -8.27 -41.69
N ALA A 222 11.97 -7.46 -42.46
CA ALA A 222 11.67 -7.11 -43.84
C ALA A 222 13.01 -7.01 -44.60
N THR A 223 13.06 -7.54 -45.82
CA THR A 223 14.25 -7.42 -46.69
C THR A 223 14.39 -6.00 -47.20
N GLU A 224 13.29 -5.44 -47.72
CA GLU A 224 13.18 -4.03 -48.10
C GLU A 224 12.51 -3.22 -46.99
N LYS A 225 13.05 -2.04 -46.67
CA LYS A 225 12.55 -1.23 -45.55
C LYS A 225 11.11 -0.79 -45.74
N HIS A 226 10.71 -0.47 -46.97
CA HIS A 226 9.35 -0.11 -47.36
C HIS A 226 8.29 -1.14 -46.97
N ASP A 227 8.66 -2.44 -47.01
CA ASP A 227 7.76 -3.53 -46.65
C ASP A 227 7.31 -3.43 -45.18
N LYS A 228 8.08 -2.73 -44.31
CA LYS A 228 7.66 -2.43 -42.91
C LYS A 228 6.34 -1.65 -42.81
N ILE A 229 5.92 -0.97 -43.88
CA ILE A 229 4.66 -0.23 -43.94
C ILE A 229 3.74 -0.87 -44.98
N TYR A 230 4.26 -1.23 -46.15
CA TYR A 230 3.42 -1.79 -47.23
C TYR A 230 2.82 -3.17 -46.90
N ALA A 231 3.49 -3.97 -46.07
CA ALA A 231 2.92 -5.20 -45.51
C ALA A 231 1.83 -4.93 -44.43
N LEU A 232 1.64 -3.70 -43.97
CA LEU A 232 0.59 -3.34 -43.01
C LEU A 232 -0.65 -2.69 -43.67
N LEU A 233 -0.51 -2.13 -44.88
CA LEU A 233 -1.61 -1.47 -45.61
C LEU A 233 -2.82 -2.40 -45.80
N GLY A 234 -2.59 -3.67 -46.15
CA GLY A 234 -3.64 -4.69 -46.29
C GLY A 234 -4.33 -5.10 -44.98
N LEU A 235 -3.95 -4.52 -43.84
CA LEU A 235 -4.61 -4.67 -42.53
C LEU A 235 -5.22 -3.36 -42.00
N SER A 236 -5.00 -2.22 -42.65
CA SER A 236 -5.45 -0.90 -42.15
C SER A 236 -6.95 -0.67 -42.37
N ALA A 237 -7.57 0.04 -41.43
CA ALA A 237 -8.93 0.59 -41.52
C ALA A 237 -9.00 1.84 -42.44
N GLU A 238 -7.86 2.42 -42.81
CA GLU A 238 -7.80 3.71 -43.51
C GLU A 238 -7.90 3.56 -45.03
N PRO A 239 -8.44 4.58 -45.75
CA PRO A 239 -8.47 4.57 -47.20
C PRO A 239 -7.06 4.78 -47.80
N PRO A 240 -6.81 4.31 -49.04
CA PRO A 240 -5.54 4.53 -49.72
C PRO A 240 -5.35 6.03 -50.04
N THR A 241 -4.55 6.71 -49.22
CA THR A 241 -4.04 8.07 -49.49
C THR A 241 -2.72 7.99 -50.26
N PRO A 242 -2.23 9.07 -50.90
CA PRO A 242 -0.92 9.07 -51.56
C PRO A 242 0.27 8.76 -50.63
N ALA A 243 0.10 8.91 -49.31
CA ALA A 243 1.09 8.52 -48.29
C ALA A 243 0.98 7.03 -47.89
N LEU A 244 -0.16 6.39 -48.19
CA LEU A 244 -0.50 5.00 -47.86
C LEU A 244 -0.69 4.14 -49.13
N THR A 245 -0.08 4.52 -50.25
CA THR A 245 0.04 3.70 -51.46
C THR A 245 1.47 3.17 -51.61
N PRO A 246 1.67 1.89 -52.00
CA PRO A 246 3.00 1.37 -52.32
C PRO A 246 3.69 2.18 -53.42
N ASN A 247 4.98 2.47 -53.25
CA ASN A 247 5.83 3.06 -54.28
C ASN A 247 7.32 2.85 -53.96
N TYR A 248 7.93 1.81 -54.54
CA TYR A 248 9.35 1.50 -54.34
C TYR A 248 10.32 2.47 -55.04
N ALA A 249 9.84 3.37 -55.91
CA ALA A 249 10.70 4.37 -56.56
C ALA A 249 11.05 5.55 -55.62
N PHE A 250 10.32 5.74 -54.52
CA PHE A 250 10.70 6.71 -53.49
C PHE A 250 11.75 6.14 -52.52
N PRO A 251 12.75 6.92 -52.08
CA PRO A 251 13.62 6.55 -50.97
C PRO A 251 12.84 6.27 -49.67
N TRP A 252 13.34 5.35 -48.85
CA TRP A 252 12.71 4.97 -47.57
C TRP A 252 12.43 6.18 -46.66
N ASP A 253 13.37 7.12 -46.55
CA ASP A 253 13.20 8.30 -45.70
C ASP A 253 12.10 9.27 -46.19
N HIS A 254 11.72 9.19 -47.48
CA HIS A 254 10.58 9.91 -48.04
C HIS A 254 9.27 9.21 -47.68
N VAL A 255 9.18 7.88 -47.89
CA VAL A 255 8.00 7.06 -47.54
C VAL A 255 7.71 7.13 -46.04
N PHE A 256 8.73 6.95 -45.20
CA PHE A 256 8.60 7.04 -43.75
C PHE A 256 8.12 8.44 -43.31
N ARG A 257 8.63 9.51 -43.92
CA ARG A 257 8.15 10.89 -43.64
C ARG A 257 6.71 11.11 -44.08
N GLN A 258 6.29 10.58 -45.23
CA GLN A 258 4.89 10.67 -45.68
C GLN A 258 3.94 10.00 -44.69
N VAL A 259 4.29 8.82 -44.18
CA VAL A 259 3.45 8.05 -43.26
C VAL A 259 3.42 8.67 -41.86
N ILE A 260 4.55 9.17 -41.35
CA ILE A 260 4.59 9.87 -40.06
C ILE A 260 3.86 11.22 -40.13
N ASN A 261 3.91 11.92 -41.27
CA ASN A 261 3.05 13.09 -41.52
C ASN A 261 1.55 12.73 -41.58
N HIS A 262 1.19 11.54 -42.08
CA HIS A 262 -0.21 11.07 -42.11
C HIS A 262 -0.70 10.75 -40.69
N ILE A 263 0.15 10.18 -39.83
CA ILE A 263 -0.18 9.87 -38.42
C ILE A 263 -0.23 11.15 -37.55
N PHE A 264 0.67 12.12 -37.81
CA PHE A 264 0.83 13.35 -37.02
C PHE A 264 0.77 14.63 -37.89
N PRO A 265 -0.42 14.99 -38.43
CA PRO A 265 -0.55 15.97 -39.52
C PRO A 265 -0.20 17.43 -39.16
N GLU A 266 -0.24 17.82 -37.89
CA GLU A 266 0.15 19.16 -37.43
C GLU A 266 1.59 19.23 -36.90
N CYS A 267 2.38 18.15 -37.02
CA CYS A 267 3.75 18.08 -36.51
C CYS A 267 4.82 18.30 -37.60
N SER A 268 5.97 18.82 -37.21
CA SER A 268 7.14 19.02 -38.07
C SER A 268 8.07 17.80 -38.01
N VAL A 269 8.16 17.06 -39.11
CA VAL A 269 8.81 15.74 -39.18
C VAL A 269 10.13 15.78 -39.95
N LYS A 270 11.21 15.24 -39.36
CA LYS A 270 12.56 15.14 -39.95
C LYS A 270 13.01 13.68 -40.01
N THR A 271 13.41 13.22 -41.19
CA THR A 271 13.96 11.88 -41.48
C THR A 271 15.28 12.02 -42.25
N TRP A 272 16.14 10.99 -42.20
CA TRP A 272 17.44 10.95 -42.86
C TRP A 272 17.58 9.73 -43.79
N PRO A 273 18.19 9.86 -44.98
CA PRO A 273 18.38 8.74 -45.92
C PRO A 273 19.03 7.51 -45.26
N GLY A 274 18.41 6.35 -45.47
CA GLY A 274 18.86 5.06 -44.94
C GLY A 274 18.62 4.83 -43.44
N SER A 275 18.25 5.85 -42.67
CA SER A 275 17.94 5.75 -41.24
C SER A 275 16.51 5.24 -41.00
N ASP A 276 16.28 4.63 -39.84
CA ASP A 276 14.96 4.20 -39.34
C ASP A 276 14.49 5.06 -38.16
N ILE A 277 15.09 6.25 -38.02
CA ILE A 277 14.84 7.20 -36.95
C ILE A 277 14.18 8.44 -37.52
N VAL A 278 13.12 8.90 -36.84
CA VAL A 278 12.40 10.13 -37.16
C VAL A 278 12.33 11.03 -35.94
N ILE A 279 12.53 12.32 -36.15
CA ILE A 279 12.36 13.36 -35.13
C ILE A 279 11.11 14.15 -35.47
N ILE A 280 10.21 14.24 -34.49
CA ILE A 280 8.89 14.87 -34.59
C ILE A 280 8.90 16.05 -33.61
N ARG A 281 8.83 17.28 -34.13
CA ARG A 281 8.59 18.49 -33.33
C ARG A 281 7.12 18.84 -33.42
N GLY A 282 6.41 18.78 -32.30
CA GLY A 282 4.97 19.00 -32.25
C GLY A 282 4.51 19.60 -30.93
N LEU A 283 3.34 20.21 -30.95
CA LEU A 283 2.64 20.64 -29.75
C LEU A 283 1.81 19.47 -29.21
N GLY A 284 1.66 19.35 -27.89
CA GLY A 284 0.85 18.28 -27.30
C GLY A 284 0.61 18.38 -25.80
N TRP A 285 -0.07 17.35 -25.28
CA TRP A 285 -0.60 17.26 -23.91
C TRP A 285 -0.26 15.91 -23.29
N ALA A 286 0.37 15.92 -22.10
CA ALA A 286 0.38 14.74 -21.24
C ALA A 286 -1.04 14.56 -20.65
N LEU A 287 -1.64 13.40 -20.87
CA LEU A 287 -2.99 13.04 -20.37
C LEU A 287 -2.93 12.19 -19.10
N GLY A 288 -1.80 11.54 -18.83
CA GLY A 288 -1.64 10.63 -17.70
C GLY A 288 -0.39 9.77 -17.80
N HIS A 289 -0.25 8.81 -16.89
CA HIS A 289 0.85 7.83 -16.88
C HIS A 289 0.35 6.42 -16.59
N ILE A 290 1.07 5.42 -17.10
CA ILE A 290 0.88 4.01 -16.80
C ILE A 290 1.38 3.74 -15.38
N CYS A 291 0.56 3.10 -14.54
CA CYS A 291 0.82 2.87 -13.12
C CYS A 291 0.69 1.41 -12.66
N SER A 292 0.30 0.50 -13.56
CA SER A 292 0.70 -0.90 -13.47
C SER A 292 0.41 -1.62 -14.78
N VAL A 293 1.28 -2.56 -15.13
CA VAL A 293 1.22 -3.37 -16.36
C VAL A 293 0.95 -4.81 -15.95
N LYS A 294 -0.14 -5.40 -16.45
CA LYS A 294 -0.52 -6.79 -16.16
C LYS A 294 -0.58 -7.57 -17.47
N HIS A 295 0.21 -8.64 -17.57
CA HIS A 295 0.13 -9.57 -18.70
C HIS A 295 -1.18 -10.35 -18.62
N VAL A 296 -1.96 -10.32 -19.70
CA VAL A 296 -3.20 -11.08 -19.87
C VAL A 296 -2.85 -12.47 -20.41
N SER A 297 -3.76 -13.42 -20.24
CA SER A 297 -3.61 -14.82 -20.66
C SER A 297 -3.35 -15.01 -22.16
N ASP A 298 -3.82 -14.07 -22.98
CA ASP A 298 -4.04 -14.28 -24.41
C ASP A 298 -2.92 -13.65 -25.24
N PHE A 299 -1.99 -14.48 -25.73
CA PHE A 299 -1.09 -14.16 -26.85
C PHE A 299 -0.34 -12.83 -26.74
N GLY A 300 0.23 -12.54 -25.58
CA GLY A 300 1.04 -11.34 -25.33
C GLY A 300 0.24 -10.05 -25.11
N GLN A 301 -1.08 -10.12 -24.95
CA GLN A 301 -1.89 -8.95 -24.55
C GLN A 301 -1.41 -8.39 -23.21
N GLN A 302 -1.04 -7.12 -23.18
CA GLN A 302 -0.94 -6.36 -21.94
C GLN A 302 -2.29 -5.72 -21.58
N LYS A 303 -2.52 -5.54 -20.28
CA LYS A 303 -3.60 -4.75 -19.69
C LYS A 303 -2.94 -3.76 -18.73
N VAL A 304 -2.88 -2.49 -19.13
CA VAL A 304 -2.21 -1.46 -18.32
C VAL A 304 -3.22 -0.51 -17.70
N LYS A 305 -3.05 -0.26 -16.41
CA LYS A 305 -3.78 0.73 -15.63
C LYS A 305 -3.10 2.08 -15.86
N VAL A 306 -3.89 3.11 -16.15
CA VAL A 306 -3.43 4.50 -16.35
C VAL A 306 -4.05 5.39 -15.29
N TYR A 307 -3.25 6.28 -14.69
CA TYR A 307 -3.72 7.43 -13.94
C TYR A 307 -3.75 8.66 -14.84
N LEU A 308 -4.95 9.21 -15.03
CA LEU A 308 -5.18 10.45 -15.77
C LEU A 308 -4.96 11.68 -14.89
N ASN A 309 -4.61 12.79 -15.53
CA ASN A 309 -4.53 14.12 -14.91
C ASN A 309 -5.75 15.00 -15.29
N ASP A 310 -5.81 16.19 -14.73
CA ASP A 310 -6.90 17.14 -14.97
C ASP A 310 -6.95 17.67 -16.41
N THR A 311 -5.83 17.65 -17.15
CA THR A 311 -5.82 17.89 -18.60
C THR A 311 -6.71 16.88 -19.33
N ALA A 312 -6.63 15.60 -18.98
CA ALA A 312 -7.53 14.58 -19.53
C ALA A 312 -8.98 14.71 -19.02
N ARG A 313 -9.21 15.24 -17.81
CA ARG A 313 -10.56 15.58 -17.35
C ARG A 313 -11.19 16.66 -18.22
N LEU A 314 -10.44 17.71 -18.57
CA LEU A 314 -10.87 18.79 -19.45
C LEU A 314 -11.19 18.30 -20.87
N PHE A 315 -10.43 17.33 -21.40
CA PHE A 315 -10.75 16.63 -22.65
C PHE A 315 -11.90 15.60 -22.52
N GLY A 316 -12.56 15.50 -21.36
CA GLY A 316 -13.75 14.67 -21.15
C GLY A 316 -13.49 13.18 -20.91
N TYR A 317 -12.23 12.76 -20.70
CA TYR A 317 -11.90 11.34 -20.52
C TYR A 317 -12.41 10.71 -19.21
N GLU A 318 -12.90 11.50 -18.23
CA GLU A 318 -13.35 10.99 -16.93
C GLU A 318 -14.89 10.87 -16.79
N SER A 319 -15.69 11.66 -17.53
CA SER A 319 -17.15 11.80 -17.34
C SER A 319 -18.00 10.57 -17.75
N GLN A 320 -17.35 9.43 -18.01
CA GLN A 320 -17.95 8.15 -18.39
C GLN A 320 -17.31 6.93 -17.71
N TRP A 321 -16.20 7.06 -16.94
CA TRP A 321 -15.35 5.92 -16.55
C TRP A 321 -14.82 5.97 -15.11
N GLU A 322 -15.18 4.97 -14.30
CA GLU A 322 -14.52 4.74 -13.00
C GLU A 322 -13.21 3.95 -13.14
N ALA A 323 -12.13 4.51 -12.57
CA ALA A 323 -11.03 3.80 -11.92
C ALA A 323 -10.30 2.65 -12.68
N GLY A 324 -9.86 2.88 -13.92
CA GLY A 324 -8.73 2.16 -14.51
C GLY A 324 -8.95 1.65 -15.93
N TRP A 325 -7.97 1.95 -16.80
CA TRP A 325 -8.01 1.62 -18.22
C TRP A 325 -7.61 0.15 -18.50
N GLU A 326 -7.98 -0.34 -19.68
CA GLU A 326 -7.42 -1.55 -20.31
C GLU A 326 -6.94 -1.19 -21.73
N LEU A 327 -5.64 -0.94 -21.92
CA LEU A 327 -5.05 -0.84 -23.26
C LEU A 327 -4.78 -2.24 -23.82
N GLN A 328 -5.69 -2.80 -24.63
CA GLN A 328 -5.41 -4.06 -25.36
C GLN A 328 -4.27 -3.85 -26.35
N THR A 329 -3.10 -4.38 -26.04
CA THR A 329 -1.85 -4.02 -26.71
C THR A 329 -0.91 -5.21 -26.86
N PHE A 330 -0.21 -5.26 -27.99
CA PHE A 330 0.65 -6.37 -28.42
C PHE A 330 1.94 -5.74 -28.95
N PHE A 331 3.02 -5.77 -28.16
CA PHE A 331 4.26 -5.09 -28.51
C PHE A 331 5.46 -5.97 -28.18
N ALA A 332 6.49 -5.91 -29.03
CA ALA A 332 7.82 -6.46 -28.73
C ALA A 332 8.65 -5.53 -27.81
N GLN A 333 8.05 -4.44 -27.31
CA GLN A 333 8.56 -3.68 -26.17
C GLN A 333 7.50 -3.65 -25.07
N VAL A 334 7.87 -4.15 -23.90
CA VAL A 334 7.04 -4.18 -22.69
C VAL A 334 6.78 -2.72 -22.24
N PHE A 335 5.52 -2.34 -22.06
CA PHE A 335 5.19 -1.08 -21.38
C PHE A 335 5.77 -1.10 -19.95
N SER A 336 6.27 0.04 -19.50
CA SER A 336 6.80 0.20 -18.14
C SER A 336 5.86 1.08 -17.31
N PRO A 337 5.68 0.79 -16.01
CA PRO A 337 5.15 1.78 -15.08
C PRO A 337 5.98 3.06 -15.17
N GLY A 338 5.30 4.20 -15.34
CA GLY A 338 5.92 5.48 -15.67
C GLY A 338 5.75 5.94 -17.12
N ASP A 339 5.48 5.06 -18.09
CA ASP A 339 5.26 5.49 -19.48
C ASP A 339 4.05 6.44 -19.58
N VAL A 340 4.20 7.55 -20.30
CA VAL A 340 3.26 8.68 -20.33
C VAL A 340 2.29 8.53 -21.50
N VAL A 341 1.00 8.71 -21.22
CA VAL A 341 -0.04 8.84 -22.25
C VAL A 341 -0.02 10.27 -22.75
N PHE A 342 0.26 10.47 -24.04
CA PHE A 342 0.49 11.79 -24.62
C PHE A 342 -0.31 11.98 -25.90
N LEU A 343 -1.06 13.07 -26.00
CA LEU A 343 -1.80 13.44 -27.20
C LEU A 343 -1.05 14.55 -27.95
N LEU A 344 -0.70 14.29 -29.21
CA LEU A 344 -0.14 15.30 -30.12
C LEU A 344 -1.25 16.10 -30.78
N GLN A 345 -0.98 17.36 -31.09
CA GLN A 345 -1.85 18.21 -31.89
C GLN A 345 -2.02 17.61 -33.29
N GLY A 346 -3.26 17.61 -33.79
CA GLY A 346 -3.66 16.97 -35.04
C GLY A 346 -3.76 15.43 -35.02
N ALA A 347 -3.31 14.75 -33.95
CA ALA A 347 -3.35 13.30 -33.88
C ALA A 347 -4.76 12.78 -33.54
N SER A 348 -5.23 11.77 -34.28
CA SER A 348 -6.56 11.16 -34.08
C SER A 348 -6.66 10.22 -32.87
N ARG A 349 -5.51 9.80 -32.32
CA ARG A 349 -5.38 8.93 -31.14
C ARG A 349 -4.20 9.41 -30.28
N PRO A 350 -4.20 9.20 -28.95
CA PRO A 350 -3.01 9.42 -28.14
C PRO A 350 -1.93 8.38 -28.46
N SER A 351 -0.68 8.79 -28.26
CA SER A 351 0.53 7.98 -28.29
C SER A 351 0.94 7.56 -26.87
N ILE A 352 1.79 6.54 -26.73
CA ILE A 352 2.50 6.26 -25.49
C ILE A 352 3.97 6.65 -25.67
N ILE A 353 4.48 7.48 -24.76
CA ILE A 353 5.87 7.97 -24.79
C ILE A 353 6.62 7.61 -23.50
N ARG A 354 7.90 7.27 -23.64
CA ARG A 354 8.83 7.05 -22.53
C ARG A 354 9.69 8.30 -22.36
N LEU A 355 9.82 8.77 -21.12
CA LEU A 355 10.70 9.89 -20.79
C LEU A 355 12.15 9.37 -20.81
N CYS A 356 13.04 10.03 -21.55
CA CYS A 356 14.46 9.70 -21.60
C CYS A 356 15.30 10.92 -21.15
N ASN A 357 16.55 10.69 -20.72
CA ASN A 357 17.48 11.72 -20.20
C ASN A 357 17.51 13.02 -21.03
N ASP A 358 17.48 12.87 -22.36
CA ASP A 358 17.67 13.94 -23.32
C ASP A 358 16.65 13.94 -24.47
N HIS A 359 15.58 13.14 -24.40
CA HIS A 359 14.51 13.12 -25.40
C HIS A 359 13.23 12.47 -24.87
N LEU A 360 12.18 12.46 -25.69
CA LEU A 360 10.95 11.73 -25.44
C LEU A 360 10.81 10.64 -26.52
N ARG A 361 10.83 9.37 -26.14
CA ARG A 361 10.76 8.25 -27.11
C ARG A 361 9.31 7.81 -27.31
N ILE A 362 8.84 7.74 -28.55
CA ILE A 362 7.56 7.10 -28.87
C ILE A 362 7.72 5.57 -28.72
N ILE A 363 6.89 4.95 -27.88
CA ILE A 363 6.82 3.48 -27.70
C ILE A 363 5.74 2.89 -28.62
N THR A 364 4.61 3.59 -28.78
CA THR A 364 3.65 3.37 -29.86
C THR A 364 3.03 4.70 -30.29
N PRO A 365 2.93 4.98 -31.60
CA PRO A 365 2.46 6.27 -32.09
C PRO A 365 0.94 6.45 -31.91
N ALA A 366 0.16 5.37 -31.78
CA ALA A 366 -1.28 5.43 -31.58
C ALA A 366 -1.80 4.26 -30.73
N VAL A 367 -2.86 4.48 -29.92
CA VAL A 367 -3.58 3.41 -29.20
C VAL A 367 -5.10 3.57 -29.21
N THR A 368 -5.81 2.44 -29.25
CA THR A 368 -7.22 2.33 -28.86
C THR A 368 -7.35 2.26 -27.33
N LEU A 369 -8.02 3.25 -26.74
CA LEU A 369 -8.49 3.20 -25.36
C LEU A 369 -9.85 2.46 -25.31
N CYS A 370 -9.90 1.28 -24.66
CA CYS A 370 -11.12 0.47 -24.60
C CYS A 370 -12.13 0.98 -23.56
N LYS A 371 -13.43 0.84 -23.87
CA LYS A 371 -14.55 1.11 -22.95
C LYS A 371 -14.89 -0.15 -22.14
N ASN A 372 -15.42 0.03 -20.93
CA ASN A 372 -15.59 -1.04 -19.94
C ASN A 372 -16.62 -2.11 -20.39
N ARG A 373 -16.37 -3.40 -20.09
CA ARG A 373 -16.96 -4.58 -20.77
C ARG A 373 -18.45 -4.90 -20.49
N LEU A 374 -19.26 -3.93 -20.08
CA LEU A 374 -20.70 -4.10 -19.82
C LEU A 374 -21.61 -3.67 -20.99
N ARG A 375 -21.04 -3.22 -22.11
CA ARG A 375 -21.74 -3.01 -23.39
C ARG A 375 -20.87 -3.46 -24.56
N GLU A 376 -20.94 -4.74 -24.89
CA GLU A 376 -20.54 -5.20 -26.22
C GLU A 376 -21.65 -4.90 -27.22
N SER A 377 -21.44 -3.85 -28.00
CA SER A 377 -21.96 -3.75 -29.36
C SER A 377 -20.79 -3.34 -30.25
N LEU A 378 -20.55 -4.10 -31.32
CA LEU A 378 -19.72 -3.60 -32.43
C LEU A 378 -20.34 -2.28 -32.94
N GLU A 379 -19.51 -1.43 -33.57
CA GLU A 379 -19.80 -0.01 -33.91
C GLU A 379 -19.49 0.99 -32.78
N GLY A 380 -18.19 1.24 -32.57
CA GLY A 380 -17.70 2.51 -32.02
C GLY A 380 -17.32 3.45 -33.16
N THR A 381 -18.25 4.28 -33.63
CA THR A 381 -17.96 5.29 -34.66
C THR A 381 -16.91 6.28 -34.18
N GLY A 382 -15.93 6.58 -35.05
CA GLY A 382 -14.91 7.58 -34.76
C GLY A 382 -15.54 8.96 -34.63
N GLN A 383 -15.47 9.55 -33.44
CA GLN A 383 -15.87 10.93 -33.20
C GLN A 383 -14.65 11.82 -33.48
N GLU A 384 -14.81 12.86 -34.31
CA GLU A 384 -13.74 13.84 -34.54
C GLU A 384 -13.55 14.71 -33.29
N TRP A 385 -12.31 14.78 -32.79
CA TRP A 385 -11.96 15.52 -31.57
C TRP A 385 -11.39 16.88 -31.94
N HIS A 386 -12.03 17.96 -31.47
CA HIS A 386 -11.57 19.33 -31.73
C HIS A 386 -10.64 19.83 -30.62
N THR A 387 -9.52 20.44 -31.00
CA THR A 387 -8.47 20.98 -30.12
C THR A 387 -8.71 22.45 -29.73
N PRO A 388 -8.84 22.77 -28.42
CA PRO A 388 -8.70 24.13 -27.91
C PRO A 388 -7.22 24.53 -27.74
N GLY A 389 -6.95 25.84 -27.65
CA GLY A 389 -5.59 26.38 -27.65
C GLY A 389 -4.89 26.37 -26.27
N GLY A 390 -3.71 25.75 -26.19
CA GLY A 390 -2.81 25.80 -25.03
C GLY A 390 -2.07 24.47 -24.86
N SER A 391 -0.78 24.41 -25.23
CA SER A 391 -0.05 23.16 -25.45
C SER A 391 1.46 23.29 -25.18
N HIS A 392 2.16 22.15 -25.06
CA HIS A 392 3.61 22.11 -24.82
C HIS A 392 4.38 21.67 -26.07
N GLU A 393 5.47 22.36 -26.41
CA GLU A 393 6.34 21.93 -27.52
C GLU A 393 7.20 20.75 -27.08
N ALA A 394 7.03 19.63 -27.77
CA ALA A 394 7.69 18.36 -27.53
C ALA A 394 8.60 18.01 -28.72
N LEU A 395 9.86 17.69 -28.41
CA LEU A 395 10.73 16.95 -29.32
C LEU A 395 10.56 15.46 -29.03
N LEU A 396 9.79 14.78 -29.87
CA LEU A 396 9.66 13.33 -29.84
C LEU A 396 10.64 12.68 -30.82
N VAL A 397 11.09 11.49 -30.47
CA VAL A 397 11.91 10.62 -31.32
C VAL A 397 11.21 9.26 -31.42
N GLU A 398 11.02 8.78 -32.63
CA GLU A 398 10.60 7.40 -32.88
C GLU A 398 11.79 6.64 -33.47
N SER A 399 12.16 5.55 -32.79
CA SER A 399 13.39 4.78 -33.02
C SER A 399 13.19 3.35 -32.50
N TRP A 400 13.60 2.38 -33.32
CA TRP A 400 13.52 0.94 -33.00
C TRP A 400 14.72 0.44 -32.16
N ARG A 401 15.52 1.34 -31.58
CA ARG A 401 16.72 1.04 -30.77
C ARG A 401 16.83 1.96 -29.56
N GLU A 402 17.58 1.51 -28.56
CA GLU A 402 17.95 2.29 -27.37
C GLU A 402 19.37 2.85 -27.52
N ALA A 403 19.49 4.17 -27.47
CA ALA A 403 20.74 4.95 -27.47
C ALA A 403 20.44 6.42 -27.09
N GLU A 404 21.45 7.25 -26.87
CA GLU A 404 21.29 8.70 -26.64
C GLU A 404 20.89 9.45 -27.93
N LEU A 405 20.31 10.66 -27.82
CA LEU A 405 19.81 11.40 -28.98
C LEU A 405 20.90 11.67 -30.05
N LEU A 406 22.11 11.97 -29.59
CA LEU A 406 23.26 12.28 -30.45
C LEU A 406 23.88 11.04 -31.09
N ASP A 407 23.80 9.88 -30.43
CA ASP A 407 24.23 8.59 -31.01
C ASP A 407 23.23 8.08 -32.04
N MET A 408 21.92 8.28 -31.79
CA MET A 408 20.85 7.95 -32.73
C MET A 408 20.86 8.86 -33.96
N ALA A 409 20.99 10.17 -33.76
CA ALA A 409 20.90 11.16 -34.83
C ALA A 409 22.10 12.13 -34.82
N PRO A 410 23.33 11.69 -35.15
CA PRO A 410 24.53 12.55 -35.15
C PRO A 410 24.50 13.68 -36.19
N ALA A 411 23.52 13.65 -37.12
CA ALA A 411 23.23 14.74 -38.07
C ALA A 411 22.12 15.70 -37.59
N TYR A 412 21.56 15.51 -36.39
CA TYR A 412 20.65 16.44 -35.74
C TYR A 412 21.45 17.51 -34.99
N GLN A 413 21.27 18.77 -35.39
CA GLN A 413 21.79 19.92 -34.65
C GLN A 413 20.64 20.68 -34.01
N GLU A 414 20.73 20.84 -32.70
CA GLU A 414 19.76 21.54 -31.85
C GLU A 414 20.42 22.79 -31.28
N GLN A 415 19.66 23.88 -31.15
CA GLN A 415 20.21 25.08 -30.52
C GLN A 415 20.25 24.91 -28.99
N SER A 416 21.24 25.51 -28.32
CA SER A 416 21.37 25.37 -26.85
C SER A 416 20.10 25.77 -26.09
N LEU A 417 19.35 26.75 -26.62
CA LEU A 417 18.07 27.21 -26.06
C LEU A 417 16.93 26.18 -26.27
N GLU A 418 16.90 25.52 -27.43
CA GLU A 418 15.94 24.43 -27.71
C GLU A 418 16.19 23.24 -26.78
N ALA A 419 17.46 22.86 -26.60
CA ALA A 419 17.87 21.77 -25.70
C ALA A 419 17.53 22.07 -24.22
N GLU A 420 17.68 23.33 -23.79
CA GLU A 420 17.31 23.78 -22.45
C GLU A 420 15.79 23.78 -22.25
N TYR A 421 15.02 24.36 -23.18
CA TYR A 421 13.56 24.35 -23.15
C TYR A 421 12.99 22.92 -23.14
N ARG A 422 13.57 22.03 -23.94
CA ARG A 422 13.24 20.60 -24.00
C ARG A 422 13.50 19.87 -22.69
N ARG A 423 14.66 20.08 -22.04
CA ARG A 423 14.94 19.55 -20.69
C ARG A 423 13.93 20.06 -19.67
N ASN A 424 13.63 21.36 -19.68
CA ASN A 424 12.66 21.96 -18.78
C ASN A 424 11.26 21.36 -18.98
N ASN A 425 10.84 21.07 -20.21
CA ASN A 425 9.56 20.39 -20.48
C ASN A 425 9.56 18.93 -20.00
N ILE A 426 10.65 18.18 -20.17
CA ILE A 426 10.81 16.82 -19.60
C ILE A 426 10.67 16.88 -18.07
N THR A 427 11.41 17.78 -17.40
CA THR A 427 11.36 17.95 -15.93
C THR A 427 9.97 18.38 -15.44
N ARG A 428 9.24 19.22 -16.18
CA ARG A 428 7.85 19.60 -15.87
C ARG A 428 6.88 18.42 -15.98
N ILE A 429 7.01 17.58 -17.00
CA ILE A 429 6.19 16.37 -17.16
C ILE A 429 6.48 15.38 -16.02
N MET A 430 7.76 15.15 -15.70
CA MET A 430 8.17 14.32 -14.56
C MET A 430 7.58 14.84 -13.23
N ALA A 431 7.67 16.14 -12.98
CA ALA A 431 7.15 16.76 -11.77
C ALA A 431 5.63 16.57 -11.66
N GLY A 432 4.88 16.84 -12.73
CA GLY A 432 3.42 16.62 -12.76
C GLY A 432 3.03 15.16 -12.49
N VAL A 433 3.75 14.21 -13.08
CA VAL A 433 3.48 12.77 -12.87
C VAL A 433 3.83 12.34 -11.44
N ALA A 434 4.99 12.71 -10.91
CA ALA A 434 5.39 12.38 -9.54
C ALA A 434 4.45 13.00 -8.49
N MET A 435 3.96 14.23 -8.73
CA MET A 435 2.97 14.88 -7.89
C MET A 435 1.61 14.17 -7.93
N GLY A 436 1.13 13.77 -9.11
CA GLY A 436 -0.10 12.99 -9.26
C GLY A 436 -0.03 11.64 -8.53
N ALA A 437 1.09 10.94 -8.64
CA ALA A 437 1.31 9.68 -7.92
C ALA A 437 1.32 9.85 -6.39
N LEU A 438 1.91 10.94 -5.88
CA LEU A 438 1.85 11.28 -4.44
C LEU A 438 0.42 11.65 -3.98
N ALA A 439 -0.35 12.35 -4.82
CA ALA A 439 -1.70 12.81 -4.48
C ALA A 439 -2.71 11.66 -4.32
N LEU A 440 -2.54 10.56 -5.07
CA LEU A 440 -3.51 9.45 -5.15
C LEU A 440 -3.51 8.48 -3.93
N LYS A 441 -2.69 8.74 -2.90
CA LYS A 441 -2.63 8.00 -1.62
C LYS A 441 -2.48 6.47 -1.72
N LYS A 442 -2.01 5.93 -2.85
CA LYS A 442 -1.90 4.48 -3.11
C LYS A 442 -0.46 3.98 -3.18
N PRO A 443 -0.20 2.71 -2.81
CA PRO A 443 1.15 2.19 -2.55
C PRO A 443 1.85 1.62 -3.79
N GLU A 444 1.51 2.08 -4.99
CA GLU A 444 2.12 1.62 -6.24
C GLU A 444 3.40 2.45 -6.46
N TYR A 445 4.46 2.06 -5.74
CA TYR A 445 5.66 2.90 -5.56
C TYR A 445 6.63 2.89 -6.74
N GLU A 446 6.66 1.82 -7.52
CA GLU A 446 7.69 1.51 -8.51
C GLU A 446 7.70 2.52 -9.67
N ASP A 447 6.51 2.99 -10.08
CA ASP A 447 6.25 3.98 -11.13
C ASP A 447 7.18 5.20 -11.02
N ILE A 448 7.29 5.77 -9.82
CA ILE A 448 8.09 6.98 -9.55
C ILE A 448 9.58 6.68 -9.70
N ALA A 449 10.06 5.47 -9.36
CA ALA A 449 11.46 5.12 -9.59
C ALA A 449 11.77 4.89 -11.06
N HIS A 450 10.93 4.15 -11.79
CA HIS A 450 11.15 3.91 -13.22
C HIS A 450 11.21 5.22 -14.01
N LEU A 451 10.31 6.17 -13.72
CA LEU A 451 10.37 7.55 -14.25
C LEU A 451 11.69 8.26 -13.98
N LEU A 452 12.20 8.20 -12.75
CA LEU A 452 13.41 8.91 -12.34
C LEU A 452 14.68 8.28 -12.91
N VAL A 453 14.76 6.94 -12.98
CA VAL A 453 15.85 6.21 -13.64
C VAL A 453 15.90 6.55 -15.13
N LEU A 454 14.77 6.41 -15.84
CA LEU A 454 14.71 6.58 -17.29
C LEU A 454 14.94 8.04 -17.75
N SER A 455 14.70 9.02 -16.87
CA SER A 455 15.00 10.44 -17.10
C SER A 455 16.42 10.86 -16.71
N GLY A 456 17.30 9.93 -16.32
CA GLY A 456 18.69 10.22 -16.00
C GLY A 456 18.89 10.84 -14.62
N THR A 457 17.90 10.76 -13.74
CA THR A 457 18.08 11.08 -12.32
C THR A 457 18.81 9.90 -11.68
N ASP A 458 20.01 10.12 -11.12
CA ASP A 458 20.87 9.11 -10.45
C ASP A 458 20.06 7.95 -9.80
N ASP A 459 20.43 6.69 -10.05
CA ASP A 459 19.76 5.52 -9.48
C ASP A 459 19.67 5.59 -7.94
N SER A 460 20.67 6.18 -7.28
CA SER A 460 20.65 6.45 -5.83
C SER A 460 19.63 7.53 -5.45
N ILE A 461 19.24 8.41 -6.38
CA ILE A 461 18.14 9.34 -6.26
C ILE A 461 16.80 8.62 -6.43
N ALA A 462 16.57 7.97 -7.57
CA ALA A 462 15.34 7.25 -7.88
C ALA A 462 14.97 6.18 -6.84
N SER A 463 15.91 5.26 -6.53
CA SER A 463 15.71 4.14 -5.60
C SER A 463 15.49 4.58 -4.14
N ARG A 464 15.82 5.83 -3.80
CA ARG A 464 15.60 6.41 -2.46
C ARG A 464 14.33 7.25 -2.35
N LEU A 465 13.68 7.59 -3.47
CA LEU A 465 12.36 8.23 -3.49
C LEU A 465 11.26 7.16 -3.37
N THR A 466 11.35 6.05 -4.11
CA THR A 466 10.51 4.83 -3.96
C THR A 466 10.44 4.35 -2.51
N LYS A 467 11.60 4.13 -1.88
CA LYS A 467 11.71 3.50 -0.56
C LYS A 467 11.23 4.38 0.61
N ALA A 468 10.71 5.59 0.32
CA ALA A 468 10.38 6.60 1.32
C ALA A 468 9.02 7.28 1.12
N SER A 469 8.47 7.36 -0.10
CA SER A 469 7.01 7.43 -0.26
C SER A 469 6.34 6.26 0.48
N ALA A 470 6.96 5.08 0.43
CA ALA A 470 6.49 3.85 1.07
C ALA A 470 6.38 3.81 2.60
N LYS A 471 6.77 4.86 3.34
CA LYS A 471 6.68 4.87 4.82
C LYS A 471 5.87 6.00 5.44
N ASN A 472 5.52 7.04 4.68
CA ASN A 472 5.07 8.31 5.26
C ASN A 472 3.58 8.68 5.02
N ILE A 473 2.77 7.79 4.41
CA ILE A 473 1.38 8.08 3.99
C ILE A 473 0.38 8.27 5.18
N ARG A 474 0.78 8.04 6.44
CA ARG A 474 -0.10 8.11 7.63
C ARG A 474 -0.41 9.52 8.19
N ARG A 475 -0.18 10.62 7.44
CA ARG A 475 -0.22 11.99 8.02
C ARG A 475 -0.88 13.13 7.22
N PHE A 476 -1.63 12.85 6.15
CA PHE A 476 -2.22 13.91 5.30
C PHE A 476 -3.76 13.88 5.22
N PRO A 477 -4.49 14.96 5.58
CA PRO A 477 -5.91 15.16 5.25
C PRO A 477 -6.14 15.29 3.75
N ASP A 478 -7.37 15.02 3.28
CA ASP A 478 -7.69 14.90 1.83
C ASP A 478 -8.03 16.22 1.11
N THR A 479 -8.23 17.33 1.83
CA THR A 479 -8.90 18.52 1.26
C THR A 479 -8.00 19.51 0.53
N SER A 480 -6.78 19.79 1.00
CA SER A 480 -5.96 20.89 0.44
C SER A 480 -5.43 20.65 -0.98
N MET A 481 -5.29 19.40 -1.41
CA MET A 481 -4.87 19.09 -2.79
C MET A 481 -5.96 19.34 -3.84
N GLN A 482 -7.23 19.49 -3.45
CA GLN A 482 -8.34 19.68 -4.41
C GLN A 482 -8.39 21.10 -4.99
N SER A 483 -7.78 22.09 -4.32
CA SER A 483 -7.71 23.49 -4.81
C SER A 483 -6.49 23.81 -5.67
N LEU A 484 -5.52 22.90 -5.77
CA LEU A 484 -4.22 23.15 -6.42
C LEU A 484 -4.20 22.93 -7.94
N PHE A 485 -5.20 22.25 -8.52
CA PHE A 485 -5.25 21.91 -9.95
C PHE A 485 -6.13 22.88 -10.79
N SER A 486 -6.48 24.04 -10.22
CA SER A 486 -7.54 24.92 -10.74
C SER A 486 -7.07 26.25 -11.36
N SER A 487 -5.77 26.52 -11.42
CA SER A 487 -5.22 27.77 -11.96
C SER A 487 -4.64 27.59 -13.37
N GLU A 488 -5.28 28.23 -14.35
CA GLU A 488 -4.81 28.29 -15.75
C GLU A 488 -3.68 29.31 -15.93
N GLN A 489 -2.72 28.97 -16.81
CA GLN A 489 -1.71 29.83 -17.45
C GLN A 489 -0.70 30.60 -16.56
N ASP A 490 0.55 30.56 -17.03
CA ASP A 490 1.76 31.23 -16.54
C ASP A 490 2.23 30.93 -15.08
N ASP A 491 3.49 30.49 -15.01
CA ASP A 491 4.19 29.92 -13.86
C ASP A 491 3.54 28.69 -13.18
N LEU A 492 4.37 27.67 -12.92
CA LEU A 492 3.98 26.54 -12.08
C LEU A 492 4.12 27.00 -10.62
N SER A 493 3.06 27.61 -10.09
CA SER A 493 3.05 28.29 -8.79
C SER A 493 3.10 27.31 -7.62
N ILE A 494 4.30 26.81 -7.32
CA ILE A 494 4.59 25.99 -6.14
C ILE A 494 4.12 26.77 -4.88
N SER A 495 3.07 26.29 -4.23
CA SER A 495 2.50 26.94 -3.04
C SER A 495 3.42 26.79 -1.83
N GLU A 496 3.34 27.75 -0.91
CA GLU A 496 4.09 27.69 0.35
C GLU A 496 3.74 26.44 1.17
N GLU A 497 2.44 26.06 1.22
CA GLU A 497 1.97 24.82 1.84
C GLU A 497 2.71 23.57 1.30
N MET A 498 2.96 23.52 -0.01
CA MET A 498 3.69 22.42 -0.64
C MET A 498 5.17 22.42 -0.21
N VAL A 499 5.80 23.59 -0.14
CA VAL A 499 7.20 23.69 0.32
C VAL A 499 7.32 23.30 1.80
N THR A 500 6.38 23.71 2.65
CA THR A 500 6.29 23.31 4.07
C THR A 500 6.10 21.80 4.21
N ALA A 501 5.19 21.18 3.45
CA ALA A 501 4.99 19.72 3.47
C ALA A 501 6.24 18.92 3.01
N VAL A 502 7.05 19.49 2.11
CA VAL A 502 8.35 18.92 1.74
C VAL A 502 9.40 19.14 2.83
N ALA A 503 9.34 20.27 3.55
CA ALA A 503 10.22 20.59 4.67
C ALA A 503 9.98 19.68 5.90
N GLU A 504 8.72 19.35 6.21
CA GLU A 504 8.32 18.42 7.28
C GLU A 504 8.69 16.95 7.00
N ASN A 505 9.09 16.60 5.78
CA ASN A 505 9.25 15.21 5.37
C ASN A 505 10.40 14.51 6.13
N ASP A 506 10.06 13.66 7.11
CA ASP A 506 11.04 12.92 7.94
C ASP A 506 11.91 11.91 7.13
N GLY A 507 11.59 11.67 5.85
CA GLY A 507 12.23 10.69 4.97
C GLY A 507 13.35 11.26 4.09
N PRO A 508 14.09 10.41 3.36
CA PRO A 508 15.09 10.85 2.38
C PRO A 508 14.52 11.57 1.16
N CYS A 509 13.19 11.68 1.01
CA CYS A 509 12.54 12.42 -0.08
C CYS A 509 12.68 13.94 0.08
N GLY A 510 12.41 14.47 1.28
CA GLY A 510 12.22 15.91 1.52
C GLY A 510 13.31 16.78 0.91
N TYR A 511 14.57 16.51 1.27
CA TYR A 511 15.69 17.35 0.81
C TYR A 511 15.97 17.26 -0.70
N LYS A 512 15.55 16.17 -1.36
CA LYS A 512 15.71 15.95 -2.81
C LYS A 512 14.57 16.59 -3.60
N ILE A 513 13.34 16.46 -3.12
CA ILE A 513 12.20 17.19 -3.69
C ILE A 513 12.46 18.69 -3.54
N MET A 514 12.90 19.15 -2.36
CA MET A 514 13.34 20.54 -2.15
C MET A 514 14.43 20.98 -3.15
N GLU A 515 15.42 20.13 -3.44
CA GLU A 515 16.47 20.40 -4.42
C GLU A 515 15.93 20.48 -5.86
N LEU A 516 14.91 19.70 -6.22
CA LEU A 516 14.17 19.81 -7.50
C LEU A 516 13.28 21.06 -7.57
N LEU A 517 12.58 21.44 -6.48
CA LEU A 517 11.78 22.67 -6.42
C LEU A 517 12.68 23.91 -6.57
N PHE A 518 13.89 23.90 -5.98
CA PHE A 518 14.92 24.92 -6.21
C PHE A 518 15.50 24.90 -7.63
N GLN A 519 15.41 23.80 -8.40
CA GLN A 519 15.76 23.81 -9.83
C GLN A 519 14.63 24.38 -10.70
N LEU A 520 13.37 24.18 -10.31
CA LEU A 520 12.19 24.65 -11.04
C LEU A 520 11.91 26.16 -10.88
N GLN A 521 12.06 26.70 -9.66
CA GLN A 521 11.77 28.12 -9.35
C GLN A 521 12.99 28.92 -8.85
N GLY A 522 14.10 28.28 -8.48
CA GLY A 522 15.29 28.99 -8.01
C GLY A 522 14.99 29.91 -6.81
N SER A 523 15.20 31.21 -6.99
CA SER A 523 15.00 32.22 -5.95
C SER A 523 13.54 32.68 -5.77
N SER A 524 12.59 32.29 -6.62
CA SER A 524 11.15 32.63 -6.45
C SER A 524 10.38 31.63 -5.58
N LEU A 525 10.95 30.45 -5.29
CA LEU A 525 10.34 29.41 -4.44
C LEU A 525 9.97 29.97 -3.05
N PRO A 526 8.71 29.91 -2.59
CA PRO A 526 8.31 30.50 -1.31
C PRO A 526 9.02 29.78 -0.14
N ILE A 527 9.99 30.46 0.45
CA ILE A 527 10.65 30.08 1.71
C ILE A 527 10.27 31.16 2.73
N SER A 528 9.17 30.92 3.45
CA SER A 528 8.71 31.74 4.56
C SER A 528 9.42 31.38 5.87
N GLU A 529 8.99 31.99 6.98
CA GLU A 529 9.45 31.60 8.32
C GLU A 529 8.92 30.19 8.67
N GLU A 530 7.66 29.93 8.34
CA GLU A 530 6.93 28.68 8.54
C GLU A 530 7.60 27.49 7.84
N VAL A 531 8.08 27.69 6.59
CA VAL A 531 8.86 26.68 5.85
C VAL A 531 10.16 26.32 6.59
N VAL A 532 10.82 27.30 7.22
CA VAL A 532 12.08 27.09 7.94
C VAL A 532 11.84 26.56 9.35
N GLU A 533 10.73 26.92 10.02
CA GLU A 533 10.30 26.31 11.28
C GLU A 533 10.00 24.82 11.07
N ALA A 534 9.27 24.46 10.01
CA ALA A 534 9.02 23.06 9.63
C ALA A 534 10.32 22.29 9.37
N ALA A 535 11.27 22.88 8.63
CA ALA A 535 12.60 22.29 8.41
C ALA A 535 13.42 22.16 9.71
N ALA A 536 13.26 23.09 10.65
CA ALA A 536 13.93 23.08 11.95
C ALA A 536 13.33 22.04 12.92
N GLY A 537 12.01 21.84 12.86
CA GLY A 537 11.25 20.86 13.63
C GLY A 537 11.35 19.42 13.10
N ASN A 538 11.72 19.22 11.82
CA ASN A 538 11.85 17.92 11.17
C ASN A 538 12.70 16.93 12.00
N SER A 539 12.03 15.88 12.50
CA SER A 539 12.59 14.91 13.46
C SER A 539 13.37 13.78 12.78
N GLY A 540 13.21 13.68 11.47
CA GLY A 540 13.60 12.54 10.65
C GLY A 540 15.10 12.35 10.50
N LYS A 541 15.45 11.23 9.86
CA LYS A 541 16.85 10.87 9.61
C LYS A 541 17.55 11.80 8.60
N HIS A 542 16.80 12.68 7.94
CA HIS A 542 17.26 13.57 6.87
C HIS A 542 16.89 15.06 7.05
N GLY A 543 16.29 15.48 8.17
CA GLY A 543 15.96 16.89 8.42
C GLY A 543 17.16 17.84 8.32
N ASP A 544 18.35 17.40 8.77
CA ASP A 544 19.59 18.20 8.58
C ASP A 544 20.04 18.34 7.13
N GLN A 545 19.46 17.59 6.19
CA GLN A 545 19.69 17.76 4.75
C GLN A 545 18.68 18.73 4.14
N VAL A 546 17.40 18.68 4.55
CA VAL A 546 16.37 19.66 4.18
C VAL A 546 16.87 21.07 4.53
N MET A 547 17.24 21.27 5.79
CA MET A 547 17.74 22.53 6.32
C MET A 547 19.00 23.02 5.58
N LYS A 548 19.88 22.10 5.16
CA LYS A 548 21.08 22.42 4.37
C LYS A 548 20.76 22.80 2.94
N THR A 549 19.79 22.17 2.29
CA THR A 549 19.35 22.55 0.94
C THR A 549 18.78 23.96 0.98
N ILE A 550 17.84 24.26 1.88
CA ILE A 550 17.25 25.61 2.01
C ILE A 550 18.35 26.64 2.29
N TYR A 551 19.23 26.40 3.28
CA TYR A 551 20.35 27.30 3.59
C TYR A 551 21.31 27.52 2.42
N ARG A 552 21.65 26.47 1.66
CA ARG A 552 22.54 26.55 0.48
C ARG A 552 21.95 27.43 -0.63
N HIS A 553 20.64 27.37 -0.85
CA HIS A 553 19.98 28.11 -1.93
C HIS A 553 19.51 29.52 -1.52
N ARG A 554 19.24 29.78 -0.23
CA ARG A 554 18.83 31.11 0.27
C ARG A 554 19.98 31.98 0.79
N GLY A 555 21.08 31.40 1.29
CA GLY A 555 22.27 32.14 1.72
C GLY A 555 21.97 33.19 2.81
N GLU A 556 22.22 34.46 2.51
CA GLU A 556 21.98 35.59 3.42
C GLU A 556 20.48 35.92 3.61
N PHE A 557 19.59 35.41 2.75
CA PHE A 557 18.12 35.56 2.84
C PHE A 557 17.47 34.36 3.55
N PHE A 558 18.15 33.77 4.53
CA PHE A 558 17.65 32.62 5.29
C PHE A 558 16.98 33.12 6.59
N PRO A 559 15.64 33.05 6.72
CA PRO A 559 14.95 33.60 7.88
C PRO A 559 15.25 32.78 9.13
N ILE A 560 15.68 33.45 10.20
CA ILE A 560 15.84 32.87 11.52
C ILE A 560 15.09 33.76 12.50
N SER A 561 14.15 33.15 13.22
CA SER A 561 13.32 33.80 14.22
C SER A 561 13.43 33.06 15.55
N GLU A 562 12.81 33.62 16.60
CA GLU A 562 12.68 32.92 17.88
C GLU A 562 11.96 31.56 17.72
N GLU A 563 10.93 31.48 16.88
CA GLU A 563 10.16 30.26 16.65
C GLU A 563 10.98 29.20 15.88
N VAL A 564 11.75 29.59 14.86
CA VAL A 564 12.69 28.68 14.16
C VAL A 564 13.72 28.08 15.14
N VAL A 565 14.28 28.90 16.04
CA VAL A 565 15.28 28.43 17.02
C VAL A 565 14.62 27.59 18.13
N LYS A 566 13.40 27.93 18.54
CA LYS A 566 12.56 27.20 19.51
C LYS A 566 12.13 25.83 18.97
N ALA A 567 11.77 25.74 17.69
CA ALA A 567 11.51 24.48 16.99
C ALA A 567 12.76 23.59 16.94
N ALA A 568 13.93 24.15 16.59
CA ALA A 568 15.21 23.42 16.62
C ALA A 568 15.60 22.95 18.05
N ALA A 569 15.29 23.74 19.08
CA ALA A 569 15.52 23.41 20.48
C ALA A 569 14.56 22.32 21.02
N GLY A 570 13.29 22.35 20.58
CA GLY A 570 12.28 21.34 20.89
C GLY A 570 12.42 20.05 20.07
N ASN A 571 13.13 20.07 18.94
CA ASN A 571 13.28 18.92 18.04
C ASN A 571 13.87 17.70 18.78
N THR A 572 13.16 16.57 18.70
CA THR A 572 13.50 15.32 19.39
C THR A 572 14.30 14.33 18.53
N GLY A 573 14.55 14.68 17.27
CA GLY A 573 15.14 13.85 16.24
C GLY A 573 16.65 13.64 16.34
N ILE A 574 17.12 12.57 15.69
CA ILE A 574 18.55 12.16 15.63
C ILE A 574 19.46 13.25 15.03
N LYS A 575 18.88 14.25 14.37
CA LYS A 575 19.57 15.32 13.66
C LYS A 575 19.43 16.69 14.32
N ALA A 576 18.65 16.85 15.39
CA ALA A 576 18.35 18.14 16.03
C ALA A 576 19.61 18.95 16.38
N THR A 577 20.62 18.31 16.98
CA THR A 577 21.91 18.95 17.31
C THR A 577 22.71 19.43 16.10
N LYS A 578 22.45 18.89 14.90
CA LYS A 578 23.05 19.36 13.63
C LYS A 578 22.28 20.51 13.01
N ILE A 579 20.95 20.52 13.15
CA ILE A 579 20.07 21.62 12.74
C ILE A 579 20.39 22.86 13.57
N LEU A 580 20.43 22.73 14.91
CA LEU A 580 20.79 23.84 15.80
C LEU A 580 22.22 24.35 15.56
N LYS A 581 23.21 23.47 15.33
CA LYS A 581 24.58 23.86 14.96
C LYS A 581 24.68 24.53 13.57
N LEU A 582 23.67 24.37 12.70
CA LEU A 582 23.58 25.10 11.43
C LEU A 582 23.04 26.51 11.67
N LEU A 583 21.95 26.66 12.44
CA LEU A 583 21.40 27.97 12.83
C LEU A 583 22.46 28.84 13.54
N LEU A 584 23.15 28.27 14.54
CA LEU A 584 24.23 28.95 15.26
C LEU A 584 25.40 29.36 14.35
N LYS A 585 25.65 28.63 13.25
CA LYS A 585 26.66 29.01 12.26
C LYS A 585 26.17 30.11 11.32
N ALA A 586 24.87 30.16 11.03
CA ALA A 586 24.28 31.14 10.11
C ALA A 586 24.24 32.55 10.73
N GLU A 587 23.87 32.67 12.00
CA GLU A 587 23.60 33.96 12.66
C GLU A 587 24.57 34.32 13.80
N GLY A 588 25.33 33.34 14.32
CA GLY A 588 26.36 33.57 15.33
C GLY A 588 25.81 34.18 16.63
N GLU A 589 26.40 35.29 17.07
CA GLU A 589 26.02 35.95 18.32
C GLU A 589 24.66 36.67 18.29
N ALA A 590 24.08 36.93 17.12
CA ALA A 590 22.80 37.65 17.04
C ALA A 590 21.57 36.75 17.33
N ILE A 591 21.74 35.43 17.25
CA ILE A 591 20.65 34.44 17.28
C ILE A 591 19.67 34.60 18.47
N PRO A 592 18.34 34.60 18.22
CA PRO A 592 17.34 34.78 19.27
C PRO A 592 17.28 33.55 20.19
N ILE A 593 17.91 33.66 21.36
CA ILE A 593 17.85 32.66 22.44
C ILE A 593 17.12 33.31 23.62
N SER A 594 15.79 33.15 23.62
CA SER A 594 14.89 33.65 24.65
C SER A 594 14.71 32.67 25.82
N GLY A 595 13.90 33.08 26.80
CA GLY A 595 13.42 32.18 27.85
C GLY A 595 12.60 31.00 27.29
N GLU A 596 11.78 31.22 26.24
CA GLU A 596 10.98 30.15 25.62
C GLU A 596 11.84 29.16 24.82
N VAL A 597 12.89 29.63 24.13
CA VAL A 597 13.89 28.77 23.49
C VAL A 597 14.60 27.89 24.54
N LEU A 598 15.02 28.47 25.65
CA LEU A 598 15.71 27.75 26.73
C LEU A 598 14.79 26.75 27.44
N LYS A 599 13.53 27.13 27.66
CA LYS A 599 12.43 26.29 28.20
C LYS A 599 12.08 25.13 27.28
N ALA A 600 12.12 25.32 25.95
CA ALA A 600 11.96 24.25 24.96
C ALA A 600 13.12 23.25 25.01
N ALA A 601 14.37 23.73 25.03
CA ALA A 601 15.55 22.88 25.17
C ALA A 601 15.56 22.10 26.50
N ALA A 602 15.32 22.75 27.62
CA ALA A 602 15.35 22.12 28.95
C ALA A 602 14.17 21.14 29.17
N GLY A 603 13.04 21.38 28.50
CA GLY A 603 11.89 20.47 28.44
C GLY A 603 12.03 19.31 27.45
N ASN A 604 13.05 19.30 26.58
CA ASN A 604 13.22 18.31 25.51
C ASN A 604 13.50 16.92 26.09
N ARG A 605 12.51 16.01 25.98
CA ARG A 605 12.53 14.66 26.56
C ARG A 605 13.36 13.64 25.77
N SER A 606 13.93 14.02 24.62
CA SER A 606 14.76 13.13 23.81
C SER A 606 16.12 12.83 24.47
N ILE A 607 16.83 11.82 23.97
CA ILE A 607 18.24 11.59 24.36
C ILE A 607 19.21 12.69 23.88
N TYR A 608 18.73 13.63 23.06
CA TYR A 608 19.50 14.75 22.53
C TYR A 608 19.22 16.06 23.27
N GLY A 609 18.17 16.15 24.10
CA GLY A 609 17.77 17.38 24.80
C GLY A 609 18.87 17.98 25.68
N PHE A 610 19.59 17.15 26.44
CA PHE A 610 20.73 17.60 27.26
C PHE A 610 21.91 18.12 26.40
N GLU A 611 22.14 17.54 25.22
CA GLU A 611 23.18 17.99 24.29
C GLU A 611 22.78 19.29 23.56
N ILE A 612 21.51 19.43 23.20
CA ILE A 612 20.91 20.70 22.70
C ILE A 612 21.08 21.80 23.75
N LEU A 613 20.76 21.51 25.02
CA LEU A 613 20.93 22.45 26.12
C LEU A 613 22.40 22.84 26.31
N LYS A 614 23.33 21.87 26.29
CA LYS A 614 24.78 22.12 26.32
C LYS A 614 25.25 23.02 25.19
N ILE A 615 24.75 22.83 23.97
CA ILE A 615 25.08 23.66 22.80
C ILE A 615 24.63 25.11 23.03
N ILE A 616 23.41 25.33 23.54
CA ILE A 616 22.88 26.66 23.86
C ILE A 616 23.69 27.34 24.98
N VAL A 617 23.99 26.59 26.05
CA VAL A 617 24.77 27.08 27.20
C VAL A 617 26.21 27.43 26.80
N HIS A 618 26.85 26.60 25.97
CA HIS A 618 28.21 26.87 25.48
C HIS A 618 28.28 28.12 24.58
N HIS A 619 27.19 28.44 23.87
CA HIS A 619 27.10 29.62 23.00
C HIS A 619 26.80 30.92 23.76
N ARG A 620 25.89 30.91 24.75
CA ARG A 620 25.48 32.11 25.50
C ARG A 620 26.19 32.32 26.84
N GLY A 621 26.85 31.29 27.39
CA GLY A 621 27.55 31.37 28.68
C GLY A 621 26.64 31.83 29.82
N GLN A 622 27.13 32.77 30.63
CA GLN A 622 26.39 33.31 31.79
C GLN A 622 25.20 34.22 31.42
N ASN A 623 25.05 34.62 30.15
CA ASN A 623 24.01 35.55 29.70
C ASN A 623 22.66 34.86 29.39
N LEU A 624 22.38 33.71 29.99
CA LEU A 624 21.16 32.94 29.74
C LEU A 624 19.94 33.51 30.49
N PRO A 625 18.76 33.57 29.85
CA PRO A 625 17.49 33.91 30.49
C PRO A 625 16.92 32.72 31.29
N VAL A 626 17.67 32.24 32.30
CA VAL A 626 17.17 31.23 33.25
C VAL A 626 16.11 31.86 34.14
N SER A 627 14.85 31.48 33.93
CA SER A 627 13.71 31.80 34.79
C SER A 627 13.21 30.58 35.56
N GLU A 628 12.33 30.81 36.53
CA GLU A 628 11.64 29.73 37.25
C GLU A 628 10.86 28.81 36.30
N ASP A 629 10.22 29.36 35.25
CA ASP A 629 9.51 28.59 34.22
C ASP A 629 10.41 27.61 33.46
N VAL A 630 11.66 27.98 33.19
CA VAL A 630 12.64 27.08 32.53
C VAL A 630 12.89 25.87 33.42
N ILE A 631 13.08 26.09 34.73
CA ILE A 631 13.38 25.05 35.72
C ILE A 631 12.13 24.18 35.95
N ILE A 632 10.95 24.77 36.14
CA ILE A 632 9.67 24.05 36.26
C ILE A 632 9.36 23.25 34.98
N ASN A 633 9.73 23.74 33.79
CA ASN A 633 9.55 22.97 32.56
C ASN A 633 10.54 21.80 32.45
N ALA A 634 11.78 21.99 32.91
CA ALA A 634 12.78 20.92 33.02
C ALA A 634 12.38 19.84 34.05
N MET A 635 11.71 20.20 35.16
CA MET A 635 11.16 19.22 36.11
C MET A 635 10.17 18.24 35.48
N LYS A 636 9.46 18.64 34.40
CA LYS A 636 8.54 17.78 33.63
C LYS A 636 9.25 16.75 32.74
N ASN A 637 10.59 16.72 32.74
CA ASN A 637 11.44 15.78 32.03
C ASN A 637 12.00 14.75 33.02
N TYR A 638 11.30 13.63 33.22
CA TYR A 638 11.70 12.59 34.18
C TYR A 638 13.07 11.95 33.89
N LYS A 639 13.59 12.08 32.66
CA LYS A 639 14.82 11.40 32.22
C LYS A 639 16.08 12.25 32.37
N TRP A 640 16.00 13.54 32.05
CA TRP A 640 17.15 14.46 32.07
C TRP A 640 16.89 15.74 32.86
N GLY A 641 15.73 15.89 33.52
CA GLY A 641 15.34 17.11 34.22
C GLY A 641 16.33 17.48 35.33
N TYR A 642 16.81 16.50 36.10
CA TYR A 642 17.86 16.72 37.10
C TYR A 642 19.16 17.23 36.46
N ASP A 643 19.68 16.55 35.43
CA ASP A 643 20.95 16.91 34.78
C ASP A 643 20.86 18.26 34.06
N ASN A 644 19.72 18.54 33.40
CA ASN A 644 19.44 19.83 32.77
C ASN A 644 19.46 20.97 33.79
N ILE A 645 18.84 20.78 34.97
CA ILE A 645 18.76 21.82 36.01
C ILE A 645 20.11 21.98 36.73
N HIS A 646 20.78 20.87 37.09
CA HIS A 646 22.11 20.91 37.69
C HIS A 646 23.09 21.67 36.79
N TYR A 647 23.14 21.34 35.50
CA TYR A 647 24.02 21.97 34.53
C TYR A 647 23.68 23.46 34.30
N LEU A 648 22.39 23.83 34.31
CA LEU A 648 21.98 25.24 34.22
C LEU A 648 22.40 26.04 35.47
N LEU A 649 22.23 25.50 36.68
CA LEU A 649 22.64 26.16 37.93
C LEU A 649 24.17 26.29 38.00
N GLU A 650 24.90 25.21 37.70
CA GLU A 650 26.36 25.14 37.68
C GLU A 650 26.99 26.11 36.68
N CYS A 651 26.45 26.22 35.46
CA CYS A 651 26.99 27.13 34.44
C CYS A 651 26.59 28.61 34.62
N CYS A 652 25.53 28.91 35.38
CA CYS A 652 25.04 30.29 35.54
C CYS A 652 25.53 30.98 36.83
N ASP A 653 26.11 30.26 37.78
CA ASP A 653 26.57 30.78 39.09
C ASP A 653 25.52 31.66 39.79
N ARG A 654 24.27 31.20 39.76
CA ARG A 654 23.08 31.93 40.22
C ARG A 654 22.31 31.14 41.26
N LYS A 655 22.24 31.68 42.48
CA LYS A 655 21.19 31.30 43.44
C LYS A 655 19.83 31.67 42.88
N VAL A 656 18.97 30.67 42.68
CA VAL A 656 17.57 30.88 42.28
C VAL A 656 16.72 30.95 43.55
N PRO A 657 15.88 31.99 43.75
CA PRO A 657 15.00 32.05 44.91
C PRO A 657 14.01 30.88 44.87
N VAL A 658 13.95 30.11 45.96
CA VAL A 658 13.07 28.94 46.06
C VAL A 658 11.64 29.42 46.37
N SER A 659 10.84 29.60 45.32
CA SER A 659 9.41 29.91 45.45
C SER A 659 8.63 28.71 45.99
N GLU A 660 7.43 28.95 46.54
CA GLU A 660 6.49 27.89 46.90
C GLU A 660 6.11 27.02 45.69
N ALA A 661 5.95 27.62 44.50
CA ALA A 661 5.61 26.88 43.28
C ALA A 661 6.75 25.98 42.80
N LEU A 662 7.99 26.46 42.87
CA LEU A 662 9.20 25.68 42.57
C LEU A 662 9.38 24.54 43.58
N LEU A 663 9.17 24.81 44.87
CA LEU A 663 9.26 23.82 45.94
C LEU A 663 8.19 22.74 45.76
N LYS A 664 6.92 23.12 45.55
CA LYS A 664 5.80 22.20 45.27
C LYS A 664 6.05 21.33 44.05
N ALA A 665 6.62 21.90 42.98
CA ALA A 665 6.97 21.17 41.76
C ALA A 665 8.14 20.18 41.94
N ALA A 666 9.15 20.53 42.76
CA ALA A 666 10.26 19.65 43.12
C ALA A 666 9.80 18.47 44.00
N VAL A 667 9.11 18.79 45.10
CA VAL A 667 8.57 17.86 46.11
C VAL A 667 7.73 16.75 45.47
N ALA A 668 6.88 17.11 44.51
CA ALA A 668 5.98 16.18 43.83
C ALA A 668 6.64 15.26 42.79
N ARG A 669 7.94 15.44 42.46
CA ARG A 669 8.59 14.72 41.34
C ARG A 669 10.04 14.27 41.52
N HIS A 670 10.88 14.98 42.28
CA HIS A 670 12.34 14.80 42.24
C HIS A 670 13.00 15.06 43.61
N VAL A 671 13.10 14.04 44.47
CA VAL A 671 13.76 14.13 45.80
C VAL A 671 15.21 14.65 45.69
N ARG A 672 15.98 14.25 44.68
CA ARG A 672 17.35 14.73 44.44
C ARG A 672 17.42 16.22 44.09
N LEU A 673 16.38 16.74 43.44
CA LEU A 673 16.28 18.16 43.10
C LEU A 673 15.78 18.98 44.28
N LEU A 674 14.86 18.44 45.08
CA LEU A 674 14.51 19.02 46.39
C LEU A 674 15.79 19.19 47.24
N ARG A 675 16.64 18.16 47.31
CA ARG A 675 17.95 18.25 47.99
C ARG A 675 18.84 19.37 47.43
N LEU A 676 19.01 19.48 46.10
CA LEU A 676 19.76 20.59 45.49
C LEU A 676 19.17 21.97 45.84
N LEU A 677 17.85 22.12 45.86
CA LEU A 677 17.19 23.39 46.20
C LEU A 677 17.36 23.74 47.69
N ILE A 678 17.35 22.74 48.58
CA ILE A 678 17.68 22.91 50.00
C ILE A 678 19.16 23.32 50.17
N GLU A 679 20.08 22.70 49.44
CA GLU A 679 21.53 23.00 49.49
C GLU A 679 21.90 24.37 48.88
N GLN A 680 21.03 24.98 48.07
CA GLN A 680 21.23 26.30 47.45
C GLN A 680 20.48 27.45 48.14
N GLY A 681 19.47 27.15 48.97
CA GLY A 681 18.63 28.12 49.66
C GLY A 681 19.33 28.88 50.79
N GLU A 682 18.84 30.07 51.11
CA GLU A 682 19.30 30.86 52.27
C GLU A 682 18.26 30.85 53.39
N GLU A 683 18.63 30.21 54.50
CA GLU A 683 18.06 30.26 55.86
C GLU A 683 16.60 29.84 56.13
N SER A 684 15.63 29.93 55.19
CA SER A 684 14.33 29.26 55.36
C SER A 684 13.62 28.88 54.05
N LEU A 685 12.69 27.90 54.15
CA LEU A 685 11.93 27.34 53.03
C LEU A 685 10.43 27.65 53.18
N PRO A 686 9.70 28.04 52.11
CA PRO A 686 8.26 28.32 52.17
C PRO A 686 7.41 27.03 52.21
N VAL A 687 7.42 26.34 53.35
CA VAL A 687 6.66 25.09 53.56
C VAL A 687 5.20 25.39 53.93
N SER A 688 4.36 25.59 52.91
CA SER A 688 2.90 25.74 53.08
C SER A 688 2.18 24.38 53.20
N GLU A 689 0.91 24.40 53.64
CA GLU A 689 0.04 23.20 53.63
C GLU A 689 -0.06 22.59 52.22
N GLU A 690 -0.05 23.42 51.18
CA GLU A 690 -0.10 22.99 49.78
C GLU A 690 1.21 22.34 49.31
N VAL A 691 2.36 22.66 49.92
CA VAL A 691 3.63 21.93 49.72
C VAL A 691 3.59 20.59 50.45
N VAL A 692 3.06 20.54 51.70
CA VAL A 692 2.93 19.30 52.48
C VAL A 692 1.96 18.32 51.80
N LYS A 693 0.82 18.80 51.29
CA LYS A 693 -0.14 17.98 50.50
C LYS A 693 0.51 17.43 49.21
N ALA A 694 1.36 18.22 48.56
CA ALA A 694 2.11 17.76 47.39
C ALA A 694 3.18 16.70 47.73
N ALA A 695 3.75 16.71 48.95
CA ALA A 695 4.61 15.64 49.45
C ALA A 695 3.80 14.38 49.75
N ALA A 696 2.73 14.51 50.54
CA ALA A 696 1.86 13.40 50.96
C ALA A 696 1.23 12.65 49.77
N GLY A 697 0.87 13.36 48.70
CA GLY A 697 0.31 12.78 47.48
C GLY A 697 1.35 12.24 46.48
N CYS A 698 2.64 12.30 46.79
CA CYS A 698 3.70 11.86 45.87
C CYS A 698 4.02 10.35 46.02
N VAL A 699 4.32 9.69 44.91
CA VAL A 699 4.78 8.28 44.87
C VAL A 699 6.08 8.06 45.64
N THR A 700 6.99 9.04 45.65
CA THR A 700 8.22 9.04 46.48
C THR A 700 8.07 9.95 47.72
N GLY A 701 6.83 10.08 48.22
CA GLY A 701 6.44 11.12 49.15
C GLY A 701 7.13 11.09 50.51
N ASN A 702 7.55 9.92 51.00
CA ASN A 702 8.19 9.80 52.31
C ASN A 702 9.55 10.54 52.34
N GLU A 703 10.46 10.32 51.38
CA GLU A 703 11.76 11.00 51.36
C GLU A 703 11.61 12.52 51.13
N SER A 704 10.63 12.93 50.31
CA SER A 704 10.31 14.35 50.14
C SER A 704 9.80 14.98 51.43
N LEU A 705 8.92 14.30 52.16
CA LEU A 705 8.33 14.79 53.42
C LEU A 705 9.35 14.79 54.57
N GLU A 706 10.16 13.73 54.70
CA GLU A 706 11.27 13.65 55.66
C GLU A 706 12.25 14.83 55.48
N LEU A 707 12.60 15.18 54.24
CA LEU A 707 13.45 16.35 53.95
C LEU A 707 12.77 17.68 54.28
N LEU A 708 11.47 17.84 54.00
CA LEU A 708 10.72 19.03 54.39
C LEU A 708 10.62 19.17 55.93
N LEU A 709 10.45 18.07 56.65
CA LEU A 709 10.39 18.03 58.12
C LEU A 709 11.77 18.25 58.77
N GLN A 710 12.85 17.91 58.08
CA GLN A 710 14.22 18.13 58.56
C GLN A 710 14.70 19.58 58.38
N TYR A 711 14.25 20.27 57.32
CA TYR A 711 14.75 21.60 56.92
C TYR A 711 13.69 22.73 56.94
N GLY A 712 12.43 22.42 57.25
CA GLY A 712 11.36 23.41 57.40
C GLY A 712 11.38 24.15 58.74
N GLU A 713 10.49 25.14 58.88
CA GLU A 713 10.28 25.83 60.17
C GLU A 713 9.59 24.92 61.20
N LYS A 714 9.72 25.26 62.49
CA LYS A 714 9.43 24.36 63.62
C LYS A 714 7.98 23.85 63.75
N SER A 715 7.02 24.46 63.07
CA SER A 715 5.61 24.02 63.06
C SER A 715 5.11 23.93 61.62
N ILE A 716 5.11 22.71 61.06
CA ILE A 716 4.65 22.45 59.71
C ILE A 716 3.12 22.22 59.72
N PRO A 717 2.35 22.82 58.81
CA PRO A 717 0.88 22.73 58.82
C PRO A 717 0.39 21.33 58.40
N ILE A 718 0.10 20.49 59.39
CA ILE A 718 -0.54 19.19 59.22
C ILE A 718 -2.06 19.37 59.46
N SER A 719 -2.82 19.42 58.38
CA SER A 719 -4.29 19.54 58.39
C SER A 719 -4.98 18.18 58.16
N GLU A 720 -6.29 18.13 58.39
CA GLU A 720 -7.10 16.97 58.01
C GLU A 720 -7.00 16.66 56.50
N GLU A 721 -6.89 17.70 55.65
CA GLU A 721 -6.70 17.52 54.20
C GLU A 721 -5.33 16.92 53.86
N VAL A 722 -4.26 17.25 54.60
CA VAL A 722 -2.95 16.57 54.48
C VAL A 722 -3.10 15.08 54.79
N ILE A 723 -3.78 14.74 55.88
CA ILE A 723 -3.97 13.36 56.35
C ILE A 723 -4.84 12.58 55.36
N LYS A 724 -5.89 13.18 54.80
CA LYS A 724 -6.73 12.60 53.74
C LYS A 724 -5.94 12.30 52.47
N VAL A 725 -5.06 13.21 52.05
CA VAL A 725 -4.18 12.99 50.90
C VAL A 725 -3.16 11.88 51.16
N ALA A 726 -2.61 11.79 52.39
CA ALA A 726 -1.72 10.70 52.79
C ALA A 726 -2.44 9.34 52.85
N ALA A 727 -3.65 9.28 53.41
CA ALA A 727 -4.48 8.07 53.45
C ALA A 727 -4.86 7.55 52.06
N GLY A 728 -5.01 8.45 51.08
CA GLY A 728 -5.24 8.12 49.68
C GLY A 728 -3.98 7.68 48.90
N ASN A 729 -2.79 7.68 49.50
CA ASN A 729 -1.55 7.28 48.83
C ASN A 729 -1.40 5.75 48.80
N GLU A 730 -1.64 5.14 47.63
CA GLU A 730 -1.53 3.69 47.41
C GLU A 730 -0.12 3.10 47.58
N MET A 731 0.94 3.92 47.58
CA MET A 731 2.32 3.43 47.57
C MET A 731 2.92 3.41 48.97
N HIS A 732 2.87 4.55 49.68
CA HIS A 732 3.56 4.76 50.96
C HIS A 732 2.69 5.50 51.99
N GLY A 733 1.36 5.48 51.84
CA GLY A 733 0.43 6.17 52.74
C GLY A 733 0.54 5.77 54.21
N ASP A 734 0.89 4.51 54.50
CA ASP A 734 1.19 4.03 55.85
C ASP A 734 2.38 4.80 56.47
N ARG A 735 3.54 4.78 55.81
CA ARG A 735 4.76 5.48 56.26
C ARG A 735 4.62 6.99 56.29
N ILE A 736 3.92 7.57 55.32
CA ILE A 736 3.66 9.01 55.27
C ILE A 736 2.81 9.43 56.47
N LEU A 737 1.81 8.63 56.87
CA LEU A 737 1.03 8.88 58.08
C LEU A 737 1.83 8.65 59.36
N GLU A 738 2.66 7.60 59.47
CA GLU A 738 3.58 7.41 60.59
C GLU A 738 4.48 8.64 60.81
N VAL A 739 5.00 9.22 59.73
CA VAL A 739 5.84 10.43 59.76
C VAL A 739 5.03 11.68 60.11
N LEU A 740 3.83 11.86 59.56
CA LEU A 740 2.95 12.98 59.91
C LEU A 740 2.53 12.95 61.39
N PHE A 741 2.14 11.79 61.92
CA PHE A 741 1.74 11.65 63.33
C PHE A 741 2.91 11.81 64.32
N GLN A 742 4.16 11.62 63.89
CA GLN A 742 5.35 11.93 64.72
C GLN A 742 5.61 13.44 64.87
N TYR A 743 5.20 14.26 63.90
CA TYR A 743 5.48 15.70 63.84
C TYR A 743 4.24 16.58 64.10
N ALA A 744 3.07 15.99 64.38
CA ALA A 744 1.85 16.72 64.69
C ALA A 744 1.86 17.26 66.15
N GLU A 745 2.00 18.58 66.32
CA GLU A 745 1.89 19.24 67.63
C GLU A 745 0.42 19.38 68.08
N GLY A 746 -0.19 18.28 68.54
CA GLY A 746 -1.52 18.27 69.14
C GLY A 746 -2.39 17.09 68.68
N SER A 747 -3.63 17.02 69.18
CA SER A 747 -4.60 16.04 68.71
C SER A 747 -5.27 16.50 67.42
N LEU A 748 -5.34 15.58 66.45
CA LEU A 748 -5.89 15.83 65.12
C LEU A 748 -7.35 15.36 65.08
N SER A 749 -8.26 16.28 64.76
CA SER A 749 -9.65 15.95 64.47
C SER A 749 -9.73 15.24 63.11
N MET A 750 -10.49 14.15 63.06
CA MET A 750 -10.60 13.26 61.91
C MET A 750 -12.08 13.09 61.53
N SER A 751 -12.47 13.31 60.28
CA SER A 751 -13.82 13.01 59.79
C SER A 751 -13.95 11.63 59.17
N GLU A 752 -15.20 11.20 59.01
CA GLU A 752 -15.61 9.98 58.30
C GLU A 752 -15.01 9.88 56.88
N GLU A 753 -14.86 11.00 56.17
CA GLU A 753 -14.35 10.98 54.78
C GLU A 753 -12.88 10.53 54.72
N VAL A 754 -12.08 10.80 55.76
CA VAL A 754 -10.69 10.31 55.84
C VAL A 754 -10.65 8.80 56.04
N ILE A 755 -11.56 8.26 56.85
CA ILE A 755 -11.73 6.82 57.09
C ILE A 755 -12.21 6.12 55.81
N LYS A 756 -13.13 6.75 55.08
CA LYS A 756 -13.65 6.28 53.79
C LYS A 756 -12.56 6.24 52.71
N VAL A 757 -11.70 7.26 52.65
CA VAL A 757 -10.52 7.26 51.77
C VAL A 757 -9.52 6.17 52.18
N ALA A 758 -9.26 5.98 53.47
CA ALA A 758 -8.40 4.91 53.98
C ALA A 758 -8.93 3.50 53.64
N ALA A 759 -10.23 3.25 53.86
CA ALA A 759 -10.88 1.99 53.52
C ALA A 759 -10.86 1.68 52.01
N GLY A 760 -10.87 2.72 51.18
CA GLY A 760 -10.69 2.61 49.72
C GLY A 760 -9.25 2.41 49.25
N ASN A 761 -8.24 2.47 50.13
CA ASN A 761 -6.84 2.29 49.73
C ASN A 761 -6.52 0.80 49.53
N ILE A 762 -6.39 0.41 48.26
CA ILE A 762 -6.25 -0.99 47.82
C ILE A 762 -5.01 -1.70 48.38
N ARG A 763 -3.95 -0.97 48.77
CA ARG A 763 -2.63 -1.57 49.10
C ARG A 763 -2.21 -1.49 50.56
N SER A 764 -2.72 -0.54 51.32
CA SER A 764 -2.34 -0.36 52.74
C SER A 764 -3.49 0.15 53.60
N GLY A 765 -4.74 0.07 53.12
CA GLY A 765 -5.92 0.55 53.84
C GLY A 765 -6.09 -0.05 55.23
N ASP A 766 -5.68 -1.30 55.45
CA ASP A 766 -5.67 -1.98 56.74
C ASP A 766 -4.73 -1.30 57.74
N LYS A 767 -3.45 -1.10 57.38
CA LYS A 767 -2.48 -0.37 58.21
C LYS A 767 -2.88 1.08 58.42
N ILE A 768 -3.36 1.73 57.37
CA ILE A 768 -3.77 3.13 57.39
C ILE A 768 -4.93 3.28 58.38
N LEU A 769 -5.99 2.45 58.28
CA LEU A 769 -7.08 2.44 59.25
C LEU A 769 -6.58 2.17 60.67
N ALA A 770 -5.66 1.22 60.87
CA ALA A 770 -5.08 0.96 62.19
C ALA A 770 -4.34 2.19 62.77
N LEU A 771 -3.52 2.88 61.97
CA LEU A 771 -2.84 4.12 62.35
C LEU A 771 -3.84 5.26 62.65
N LEU A 772 -4.88 5.42 61.82
CA LEU A 772 -5.93 6.42 62.04
C LEU A 772 -6.68 6.16 63.35
N PHE A 773 -7.09 4.92 63.62
CA PHE A 773 -7.79 4.58 64.87
C PHE A 773 -6.88 4.59 66.11
N GLN A 774 -5.56 4.41 65.95
CA GLN A 774 -4.59 4.57 67.03
C GLN A 774 -4.40 6.04 67.45
N HIS A 775 -4.51 6.99 66.50
CA HIS A 775 -4.20 8.41 66.73
C HIS A 775 -5.43 9.34 66.80
N ALA A 776 -6.64 8.89 66.48
CA ALA A 776 -7.85 9.70 66.54
C ALA A 776 -8.40 9.88 67.97
N GLU A 777 -8.73 11.12 68.35
CA GLU A 777 -9.46 11.39 69.59
C GLU A 777 -10.98 11.27 69.41
N GLY A 778 -11.57 10.23 70.01
CA GLY A 778 -13.02 10.05 70.11
C GLY A 778 -13.57 8.87 69.30
N SER A 779 -14.87 8.59 69.46
CA SER A 779 -15.55 7.56 68.67
C SER A 779 -15.92 8.11 67.29
N LEU A 780 -15.06 7.85 66.31
CA LEU A 780 -15.37 8.06 64.89
C LEU A 780 -16.57 7.21 64.48
N SER A 781 -17.56 7.83 63.83
CA SER A 781 -18.77 7.15 63.35
C SER A 781 -18.49 6.39 62.05
N ILE A 782 -18.76 5.09 62.04
CA ILE A 782 -18.57 4.22 60.88
C ILE A 782 -19.88 4.12 60.09
N SER A 783 -19.98 4.87 59.00
CA SER A 783 -21.16 4.84 58.13
C SER A 783 -21.18 3.63 57.19
N GLU A 784 -22.33 3.40 56.56
CA GLU A 784 -22.48 2.37 55.52
C GLU A 784 -21.52 2.57 54.34
N GLU A 785 -21.18 3.81 53.97
CA GLU A 785 -20.25 4.10 52.87
C GLU A 785 -18.79 3.78 53.23
N VAL A 786 -18.38 3.93 54.49
CA VAL A 786 -17.07 3.45 54.98
C VAL A 786 -16.99 1.92 54.87
N VAL A 787 -18.05 1.22 55.30
CA VAL A 787 -18.13 -0.25 55.26
C VAL A 787 -18.18 -0.75 53.80
N LYS A 788 -18.88 -0.05 52.90
CA LYS A 788 -18.89 -0.35 51.45
C LYS A 788 -17.54 -0.08 50.80
N ALA A 789 -16.79 0.94 51.21
CA ALA A 789 -15.43 1.16 50.73
C ALA A 789 -14.50 -0.01 51.10
N ALA A 790 -14.52 -0.44 52.38
CA ALA A 790 -13.75 -1.62 52.82
C ALA A 790 -14.21 -2.91 52.11
N ALA A 791 -15.51 -3.13 51.94
CA ALA A 791 -16.03 -4.32 51.25
C ALA A 791 -15.71 -4.36 49.74
N ARG A 792 -15.35 -3.23 49.11
CA ARG A 792 -14.82 -3.17 47.72
C ARG A 792 -13.33 -3.45 47.63
N ASN A 793 -12.62 -3.52 48.75
CA ASN A 793 -11.17 -3.68 48.73
C ASN A 793 -10.80 -5.14 48.46
N GLU A 794 -10.16 -5.38 47.32
CA GLU A 794 -9.88 -6.73 46.80
C GLU A 794 -8.69 -7.43 47.48
N ILE A 795 -7.84 -6.69 48.20
CA ILE A 795 -6.58 -7.22 48.77
C ILE A 795 -6.69 -7.50 50.27
N SER A 796 -7.24 -6.57 51.06
CA SER A 796 -7.34 -6.70 52.52
C SER A 796 -8.68 -6.22 53.09
N GLY A 797 -9.76 -6.28 52.29
CA GLY A 797 -11.10 -5.81 52.70
C GLY A 797 -11.69 -6.56 53.89
N ASP A 798 -11.38 -7.84 54.06
CA ASP A 798 -11.75 -8.66 55.22
C ASP A 798 -11.07 -8.19 56.50
N ILE A 799 -9.76 -7.91 56.45
CA ILE A 799 -8.99 -7.33 57.55
C ILE A 799 -9.53 -5.92 57.89
N MET A 800 -9.87 -5.11 56.89
CA MET A 800 -10.48 -3.80 57.11
C MET A 800 -11.86 -3.87 57.74
N LEU A 801 -12.71 -4.82 57.31
CA LEU A 801 -13.97 -5.08 58.01
C LEU A 801 -13.73 -5.55 59.45
N GLU A 802 -12.70 -6.35 59.73
CA GLU A 802 -12.37 -6.72 61.11
C GLU A 802 -12.00 -5.48 61.93
N ILE A 803 -11.10 -4.61 61.45
CA ILE A 803 -10.70 -3.37 62.14
C ILE A 803 -11.93 -2.46 62.41
N LEU A 804 -12.80 -2.27 61.43
CA LEU A 804 -14.03 -1.47 61.60
C LEU A 804 -14.98 -2.09 62.62
N PHE A 805 -15.16 -3.42 62.60
CA PHE A 805 -15.97 -4.15 63.58
C PHE A 805 -15.35 -4.23 64.97
N GLN A 806 -14.03 -4.17 65.13
CA GLN A 806 -13.39 -4.06 66.44
C GLN A 806 -13.71 -2.70 67.10
N GLN A 807 -13.81 -1.62 66.32
CA GLN A 807 -14.03 -0.26 66.82
C GLN A 807 -15.50 0.04 67.20
N GLU A 808 -16.49 -0.26 66.34
CA GLU A 808 -17.91 -0.04 66.66
C GLU A 808 -18.66 -1.29 67.18
N GLY A 809 -18.03 -2.47 67.11
CA GLY A 809 -18.66 -3.72 67.51
C GLY A 809 -19.90 -4.05 66.67
N LYS A 810 -20.93 -4.56 67.35
CA LYS A 810 -22.14 -5.06 66.67
C LYS A 810 -23.10 -3.97 66.16
N ARG A 811 -22.77 -2.68 66.36
CA ARG A 811 -23.62 -1.52 65.99
C ARG A 811 -23.71 -1.27 64.49
N ILE A 812 -22.64 -1.55 63.73
CA ILE A 812 -22.60 -1.39 62.27
C ILE A 812 -23.84 -2.03 61.62
N HIS A 813 -24.58 -1.26 60.83
CA HIS A 813 -25.76 -1.74 60.12
C HIS A 813 -25.34 -2.46 58.83
N MET A 814 -25.80 -3.70 58.64
CA MET A 814 -25.57 -4.44 57.40
C MET A 814 -26.77 -4.26 56.48
N SER A 815 -26.62 -3.40 55.46
CA SER A 815 -27.59 -3.31 54.38
C SER A 815 -27.41 -4.43 53.36
N GLU A 816 -28.39 -4.58 52.47
CA GLU A 816 -28.30 -5.43 51.28
C GLU A 816 -27.14 -5.00 50.38
N GLU A 817 -26.94 -3.69 50.19
CA GLU A 817 -25.87 -3.14 49.35
C GLU A 817 -24.46 -3.47 49.86
N VAL A 818 -24.23 -3.50 51.17
CA VAL A 818 -22.94 -3.94 51.75
C VAL A 818 -22.69 -5.42 51.45
N VAL A 819 -23.70 -6.28 51.62
CA VAL A 819 -23.57 -7.73 51.38
C VAL A 819 -23.45 -8.04 49.88
N LYS A 820 -24.17 -7.30 49.02
CA LYS A 820 -24.03 -7.35 47.56
C LYS A 820 -22.62 -6.95 47.13
N THR A 821 -22.10 -5.86 47.68
CA THR A 821 -20.73 -5.39 47.46
C THR A 821 -19.69 -6.45 47.84
N ALA A 822 -19.82 -7.06 49.03
CA ALA A 822 -18.92 -8.14 49.47
C ALA A 822 -19.01 -9.39 48.58
N ALA A 823 -20.18 -9.70 48.03
CA ALA A 823 -20.36 -10.81 47.10
C ALA A 823 -19.81 -10.55 45.68
N GLN A 824 -19.73 -9.28 45.25
CA GLN A 824 -19.10 -8.89 43.97
C GLN A 824 -17.57 -8.76 44.06
N ASN A 825 -16.98 -8.74 45.25
CA ASN A 825 -15.53 -8.58 45.42
C ASN A 825 -14.77 -9.81 44.90
N GLU A 826 -13.91 -9.61 43.90
CA GLU A 826 -13.28 -10.70 43.15
C GLU A 826 -12.05 -11.29 43.86
N GLY A 827 -11.41 -10.54 44.76
CA GLY A 827 -10.28 -10.98 45.58
C GLY A 827 -10.68 -11.46 46.98
N SER A 828 -10.90 -10.53 47.92
CA SER A 828 -11.27 -10.80 49.32
C SER A 828 -12.70 -11.32 49.54
N GLY A 829 -13.56 -11.38 48.51
CA GLY A 829 -14.99 -11.71 48.61
C GLY A 829 -15.36 -12.93 49.47
N PRO A 830 -14.68 -14.08 49.36
CA PRO A 830 -14.98 -15.25 50.20
C PRO A 830 -14.71 -15.00 51.69
N ALA A 831 -13.57 -14.40 52.04
CA ALA A 831 -13.21 -14.07 53.42
C ALA A 831 -14.12 -12.99 54.02
N LEU A 832 -14.45 -11.96 53.23
CA LEU A 832 -15.45 -10.95 53.55
C LEU A 832 -16.79 -11.60 53.93
N MET A 833 -17.29 -12.52 53.09
CA MET A 833 -18.59 -13.16 53.30
C MET A 833 -18.57 -14.11 54.52
N GLU A 834 -17.51 -14.90 54.72
CA GLU A 834 -17.33 -15.69 55.94
C GLU A 834 -17.32 -14.82 57.20
N PHE A 835 -16.55 -13.73 57.22
CA PHE A 835 -16.50 -12.80 58.36
C PHE A 835 -17.87 -12.19 58.67
N LEU A 836 -18.60 -11.73 57.65
CA LEU A 836 -19.96 -11.21 57.82
C LEU A 836 -20.92 -12.26 58.39
N PHE A 837 -20.85 -13.51 57.91
CA PHE A 837 -21.65 -14.62 58.46
C PHE A 837 -21.26 -14.93 59.92
N GLN A 838 -19.98 -14.87 60.29
CA GLN A 838 -19.56 -15.04 61.70
C GLN A 838 -20.12 -13.94 62.62
N GLN A 839 -20.14 -12.68 62.16
CA GLN A 839 -20.59 -11.54 62.99
C GLN A 839 -22.10 -11.40 63.13
N LYS A 840 -22.86 -11.70 62.06
CA LYS A 840 -24.31 -11.41 61.98
C LYS A 840 -25.18 -12.65 61.70
N GLY A 841 -24.59 -13.73 61.20
CA GLY A 841 -25.24 -15.02 60.98
C GLY A 841 -26.49 -14.92 60.11
N ASP A 842 -27.55 -15.60 60.55
CA ASP A 842 -28.80 -15.73 59.80
C ASP A 842 -29.49 -14.36 59.51
N LYS A 843 -29.09 -13.29 60.21
CA LYS A 843 -29.62 -11.92 60.06
C LYS A 843 -29.07 -11.13 58.86
N LEU A 844 -28.11 -11.67 58.10
CA LEU A 844 -27.65 -10.99 56.88
C LEU A 844 -28.75 -10.97 55.81
N PRO A 845 -28.97 -9.82 55.13
CA PRO A 845 -29.87 -9.71 53.98
C PRO A 845 -29.26 -10.43 52.76
N VAL A 846 -29.49 -11.73 52.65
CA VAL A 846 -29.16 -12.53 51.45
C VAL A 846 -30.39 -12.55 50.53
N THR A 847 -30.45 -11.58 49.62
CA THR A 847 -31.51 -11.43 48.63
C THR A 847 -31.11 -12.02 47.27
N GLU A 848 -32.02 -12.01 46.30
CA GLU A 848 -31.72 -12.42 44.93
C GLU A 848 -30.59 -11.59 44.30
N GLU A 849 -30.52 -10.29 44.61
CA GLU A 849 -29.50 -9.37 44.12
C GLU A 849 -28.09 -9.70 44.67
N VAL A 850 -28.00 -10.21 45.90
CA VAL A 850 -26.74 -10.73 46.48
C VAL A 850 -26.31 -12.04 45.78
N VAL A 851 -27.27 -12.88 45.38
CA VAL A 851 -26.96 -14.14 44.69
C VAL A 851 -26.60 -13.90 43.22
N LYS A 852 -27.21 -12.91 42.55
CA LYS A 852 -26.76 -12.43 41.22
C LYS A 852 -25.35 -11.87 41.29
N ALA A 853 -25.04 -11.03 42.28
CA ALA A 853 -23.69 -10.54 42.53
C ALA A 853 -22.65 -11.66 42.65
N ALA A 854 -22.94 -12.69 43.45
CA ALA A 854 -22.08 -13.87 43.57
C ALA A 854 -21.96 -14.70 42.28
N ALA A 855 -22.99 -14.69 41.43
CA ALA A 855 -22.99 -15.37 40.13
C ALA A 855 -22.23 -14.58 39.04
N GLU A 856 -22.21 -13.25 39.13
CA GLU A 856 -21.51 -12.35 38.19
C GLU A 856 -19.99 -12.26 38.44
N ASN A 857 -19.56 -12.32 39.71
CA ASN A 857 -18.15 -12.29 40.15
C ASN A 857 -17.29 -13.32 39.39
N GLU A 858 -16.37 -12.85 38.54
CA GLU A 858 -15.69 -13.69 37.53
C GLU A 858 -14.64 -14.62 38.15
N ASP A 859 -13.89 -14.18 39.18
CA ASP A 859 -12.80 -14.95 39.80
C ASP A 859 -13.20 -15.72 41.09
N SER A 860 -13.88 -15.08 42.04
CA SER A 860 -14.21 -15.66 43.35
C SER A 860 -15.66 -16.13 43.50
N GLY A 861 -16.52 -15.86 42.51
CA GLY A 861 -17.96 -16.12 42.57
C GLY A 861 -18.34 -17.56 42.94
N HIS A 862 -17.54 -18.56 42.53
CA HIS A 862 -17.77 -19.96 42.91
C HIS A 862 -17.65 -20.21 44.42
N LYS A 863 -16.64 -19.63 45.10
CA LYS A 863 -16.46 -19.75 46.56
C LYS A 863 -17.51 -18.95 47.32
N VAL A 864 -17.84 -17.75 46.84
CA VAL A 864 -18.92 -16.93 47.40
C VAL A 864 -20.26 -17.66 47.32
N MET A 865 -20.55 -18.27 46.16
CA MET A 865 -21.74 -19.11 45.97
C MET A 865 -21.72 -20.33 46.89
N GLU A 866 -20.58 -21.00 47.09
CA GLU A 866 -20.46 -22.11 48.02
C GLU A 866 -20.77 -21.68 49.46
N ILE A 867 -20.21 -20.57 49.95
CA ILE A 867 -20.49 -20.03 51.29
C ILE A 867 -21.98 -19.70 51.45
N LEU A 868 -22.58 -19.03 50.46
CA LEU A 868 -24.01 -18.71 50.42
C LEU A 868 -24.89 -19.98 50.46
N ILE A 869 -24.50 -21.02 49.71
CA ILE A 869 -25.12 -22.34 49.71
C ILE A 869 -25.02 -23.01 51.08
N GLN A 870 -23.83 -23.06 51.68
CA GLN A 870 -23.60 -23.70 52.98
C GLN A 870 -24.40 -23.02 54.10
N GLN A 871 -24.54 -21.69 54.07
CA GLN A 871 -25.20 -20.91 55.12
C GLN A 871 -26.72 -20.78 54.94
N LYS A 872 -27.27 -20.86 53.71
CA LYS A 872 -28.72 -20.66 53.45
C LYS A 872 -29.42 -21.86 52.81
N GLY A 873 -28.71 -22.78 52.14
CA GLY A 873 -29.26 -24.02 51.59
C GLY A 873 -30.48 -23.83 50.68
N GLU A 874 -31.58 -24.53 50.97
CA GLU A 874 -32.84 -24.39 50.20
C GLU A 874 -33.46 -22.97 50.29
N ARG A 875 -33.10 -22.15 51.29
CA ARG A 875 -33.60 -20.76 51.40
C ARG A 875 -32.91 -19.77 50.45
N LEU A 876 -31.83 -20.17 49.78
CA LEU A 876 -31.13 -19.30 48.84
C LEU A 876 -32.04 -18.94 47.63
N PRO A 877 -32.20 -17.66 47.26
CA PRO A 877 -32.96 -17.27 46.08
C PRO A 877 -32.17 -17.59 44.80
N VAL A 878 -32.52 -18.70 44.15
CA VAL A 878 -31.96 -19.11 42.85
C VAL A 878 -33.07 -19.02 41.81
N THR A 879 -33.12 -17.89 41.11
CA THR A 879 -34.06 -17.57 40.03
C THR A 879 -33.44 -17.88 38.66
N GLU A 880 -34.24 -17.75 37.60
CA GLU A 880 -33.77 -17.88 36.22
C GLU A 880 -32.66 -16.85 35.90
N GLU A 881 -32.83 -15.60 36.33
CA GLU A 881 -31.82 -14.56 36.20
C GLU A 881 -30.50 -14.92 36.91
N VAL A 882 -30.55 -15.47 38.13
CA VAL A 882 -29.34 -15.96 38.84
C VAL A 882 -28.62 -17.02 38.01
N VAL A 883 -29.36 -17.95 37.41
CA VAL A 883 -28.77 -18.99 36.54
C VAL A 883 -28.21 -18.38 35.26
N LYS A 884 -28.92 -17.46 34.62
CA LYS A 884 -28.49 -16.76 33.40
C LYS A 884 -27.19 -15.98 33.61
N LYS A 885 -27.03 -15.34 34.78
CA LYS A 885 -25.77 -14.70 35.19
C LYS A 885 -24.65 -15.73 35.42
N ALA A 886 -24.94 -16.83 36.12
CA ALA A 886 -23.98 -17.92 36.32
C ALA A 886 -23.53 -18.56 34.99
N THR A 887 -24.42 -18.70 34.00
CA THR A 887 -24.06 -19.22 32.67
C THR A 887 -23.31 -18.21 31.80
N GLY A 888 -23.52 -16.90 32.00
CA GLY A 888 -22.77 -15.83 31.32
C GLY A 888 -21.39 -15.54 31.92
N ASN A 889 -21.13 -15.94 33.17
CA ASN A 889 -19.85 -15.77 33.85
C ASN A 889 -18.73 -16.53 33.11
N LYS A 890 -17.72 -15.81 32.64
CA LYS A 890 -16.74 -16.32 31.67
C LYS A 890 -15.78 -17.37 32.25
N TRP A 891 -15.45 -17.28 33.54
CA TRP A 891 -14.36 -18.08 34.13
C TRP A 891 -14.91 -19.09 35.14
N CYS A 892 -15.62 -18.59 36.18
CA CYS A 892 -16.15 -19.43 37.25
C CYS A 892 -17.55 -20.00 36.98
N GLY A 893 -18.25 -19.57 35.92
CA GLY A 893 -19.63 -19.96 35.62
C GLY A 893 -19.90 -21.47 35.69
N HIS A 894 -19.02 -22.29 35.11
CA HIS A 894 -19.16 -23.75 35.18
C HIS A 894 -19.12 -24.32 36.61
N HIS A 895 -18.23 -23.84 37.48
CA HIS A 895 -18.19 -24.28 38.89
C HIS A 895 -19.42 -23.79 39.68
N ILE A 896 -19.90 -22.58 39.41
CA ILE A 896 -21.13 -22.03 40.00
C ILE A 896 -22.33 -22.91 39.60
N MET A 897 -22.42 -23.30 38.32
CA MET A 897 -23.47 -24.19 37.81
C MET A 897 -23.40 -25.60 38.43
N GLU A 898 -22.21 -26.17 38.61
CA GLU A 898 -22.05 -27.45 39.32
C GLU A 898 -22.57 -27.37 40.77
N LEU A 899 -22.16 -26.35 41.54
CA LEU A 899 -22.61 -26.14 42.92
C LEU A 899 -24.14 -26.01 43.02
N LEU A 900 -24.75 -25.21 42.13
CA LEU A 900 -26.21 -25.06 42.04
C LEU A 900 -26.90 -26.40 41.72
N PHE A 901 -26.36 -27.19 40.78
CA PHE A 901 -26.92 -28.48 40.42
C PHE A 901 -26.74 -29.59 41.46
N GLN A 902 -25.62 -29.59 42.20
CA GLN A 902 -25.40 -30.53 43.31
C GLN A 902 -26.44 -30.35 44.42
N GLN A 903 -26.81 -29.10 44.71
CA GLN A 903 -27.72 -28.75 45.81
C GLN A 903 -29.19 -28.77 45.42
N ARG A 904 -29.54 -28.26 44.23
CA ARG A 904 -30.93 -28.09 43.78
C ARG A 904 -31.39 -29.15 42.78
N GLY A 905 -30.48 -29.90 42.17
CA GLY A 905 -30.81 -30.97 41.23
C GLY A 905 -31.70 -30.47 40.10
N LYS A 906 -32.91 -31.04 39.98
CA LYS A 906 -33.90 -30.63 38.96
C LYS A 906 -34.69 -29.35 39.31
N LYS A 907 -34.42 -28.69 40.44
CA LYS A 907 -35.05 -27.40 40.83
C LYS A 907 -34.29 -26.18 40.30
N VAL A 908 -33.17 -26.35 39.59
CA VAL A 908 -32.48 -25.24 38.90
C VAL A 908 -33.30 -24.89 37.64
N PRO A 909 -33.73 -23.64 37.44
CA PRO A 909 -34.41 -23.23 36.21
C PRO A 909 -33.43 -23.31 35.03
N VAL A 910 -33.80 -24.07 34.00
CA VAL A 910 -33.08 -24.17 32.72
C VAL A 910 -34.08 -23.90 31.62
N THR A 911 -33.96 -22.73 31.01
CA THR A 911 -34.83 -22.24 29.93
C THR A 911 -34.02 -22.07 28.64
N GLU A 912 -34.68 -21.60 27.58
CA GLU A 912 -34.04 -21.31 26.30
C GLU A 912 -33.01 -20.17 26.45
N GLU A 913 -33.36 -19.08 27.13
CA GLU A 913 -32.45 -17.95 27.39
C GLU A 913 -31.20 -18.34 28.22
N VAL A 914 -31.30 -19.35 29.10
CA VAL A 914 -30.15 -19.91 29.83
C VAL A 914 -29.24 -20.75 28.92
N LEU A 915 -29.81 -21.45 27.93
CA LEU A 915 -29.04 -22.20 26.94
C LEU A 915 -28.36 -21.27 25.92
N GLU A 916 -29.03 -20.18 25.53
CA GLU A 916 -28.45 -19.11 24.70
C GLU A 916 -27.27 -18.44 25.43
N ALA A 917 -27.46 -17.98 26.67
CA ALA A 917 -26.39 -17.38 27.48
C ALA A 917 -25.20 -18.34 27.71
N ALA A 918 -25.45 -19.65 27.82
CA ALA A 918 -24.41 -20.66 27.88
C ALA A 918 -23.68 -20.87 26.53
N ALA A 919 -24.36 -20.73 25.40
CA ALA A 919 -23.78 -20.83 24.06
C ALA A 919 -22.95 -19.59 23.68
N GLU A 920 -23.38 -18.39 24.10
CA GLU A 920 -22.64 -17.13 23.90
C GLU A 920 -21.38 -17.03 24.78
N ASN A 921 -21.27 -17.83 25.85
CA ASN A 921 -20.09 -17.86 26.72
C ASN A 921 -18.88 -18.52 26.05
N THR A 922 -18.17 -17.73 25.25
CA THR A 922 -16.94 -18.08 24.52
C THR A 922 -15.76 -18.61 25.37
N ARG A 923 -15.87 -18.65 26.71
CA ARG A 923 -14.79 -19.08 27.61
C ARG A 923 -15.07 -20.42 28.31
N CYS A 924 -16.19 -20.57 29.00
CA CYS A 924 -16.56 -21.84 29.65
C CYS A 924 -17.94 -22.40 29.26
N GLY A 925 -18.62 -21.78 28.28
CA GLY A 925 -19.93 -22.20 27.76
C GLY A 925 -20.02 -23.66 27.36
N ALA A 926 -18.98 -24.21 26.73
CA ALA A 926 -18.93 -25.64 26.36
C ALA A 926 -19.10 -26.57 27.57
N LYS A 927 -18.42 -26.28 28.70
CA LYS A 927 -18.58 -27.05 29.95
C LYS A 927 -19.96 -26.82 30.58
N ILE A 928 -20.48 -25.59 30.52
CA ILE A 928 -21.81 -25.25 31.03
C ILE A 928 -22.88 -26.05 30.26
N LEU A 929 -22.77 -26.13 28.93
CA LEU A 929 -23.64 -26.95 28.10
C LEU A 929 -23.49 -28.46 28.42
N GLU A 930 -22.29 -28.95 28.68
CA GLU A 930 -22.07 -30.34 29.15
C GLU A 930 -22.75 -30.62 30.51
N ILE A 931 -22.72 -29.67 31.44
CA ILE A 931 -23.43 -29.77 32.74
C ILE A 931 -24.96 -29.78 32.55
N LEU A 932 -25.47 -29.09 31.52
CA LEU A 932 -26.90 -28.96 31.22
C LEU A 932 -27.47 -30.14 30.41
N GLN A 933 -26.69 -30.75 29.50
CA GLN A 933 -27.13 -31.82 28.59
C GLN A 933 -27.80 -33.04 29.26
N PRO A 934 -27.25 -33.65 30.35
CA PRO A 934 -27.70 -34.97 30.82
C PRO A 934 -29.12 -35.08 31.41
N LYS A 935 -29.88 -33.97 31.47
CA LYS A 935 -31.14 -33.88 32.23
C LYS A 935 -32.36 -33.46 31.39
N ARG A 936 -32.21 -33.20 30.08
CA ARG A 936 -33.31 -32.76 29.18
C ARG A 936 -34.34 -33.85 28.84
N SER A 937 -34.06 -35.12 29.16
CA SER A 937 -34.75 -36.32 28.66
C SER A 937 -36.11 -36.68 29.28
N LEU A 938 -36.84 -35.72 29.89
CA LEU A 938 -38.04 -36.01 30.69
C LEU A 938 -39.23 -35.03 30.57
N GLN A 939 -39.21 -34.05 29.64
CA GLN A 939 -40.25 -33.00 29.60
C GLN A 939 -40.81 -32.63 28.21
N THR A 940 -40.93 -33.59 27.29
CA THR A 940 -41.66 -33.43 26.02
C THR A 940 -42.70 -34.53 25.81
N THR A 941 -43.81 -34.46 26.54
CA THR A 941 -44.99 -35.32 26.31
C THR A 941 -45.84 -34.77 25.16
N VAL A 942 -46.05 -35.59 24.13
CA VAL A 942 -46.86 -35.28 22.94
C VAL A 942 -48.35 -35.45 23.21
N THR A 943 -49.18 -34.47 22.83
CA THR A 943 -50.64 -34.65 22.61
C THR A 943 -51.14 -33.75 21.47
N GLU A 944 -51.34 -34.38 20.31
CA GLU A 944 -52.43 -34.21 19.32
C GLU A 944 -52.93 -32.80 18.89
N SER A 945 -52.82 -32.53 17.59
CA SER A 945 -53.68 -31.59 16.83
C SER A 945 -54.86 -32.35 16.20
N PRO A 946 -55.97 -31.68 15.82
CA PRO A 946 -56.06 -30.95 14.54
C PRO A 946 -56.58 -29.49 14.74
N GLU A 947 -56.79 -28.63 13.74
CA GLU A 947 -56.98 -28.78 12.29
C GLU A 947 -56.50 -27.50 11.54
N VAL A 948 -56.24 -27.54 10.22
CA VAL A 948 -55.68 -26.43 9.40
C VAL A 948 -56.68 -26.02 8.30
N PRO A 949 -56.72 -24.74 7.85
CA PRO A 949 -55.83 -24.19 6.78
C PRO A 949 -55.29 -22.78 7.16
N GLU A 950 -54.45 -22.03 6.42
CA GLU A 950 -53.70 -22.11 5.15
C GLU A 950 -52.50 -21.11 5.34
N ILE A 951 -51.41 -21.00 4.56
CA ILE A 951 -51.11 -21.22 3.14
C ILE A 951 -49.68 -21.82 3.05
N SER A 952 -49.41 -22.70 2.09
CA SER A 952 -48.07 -23.25 1.86
C SER A 952 -47.44 -22.75 0.56
N GLU A 953 -46.31 -22.06 0.64
CA GLU A 953 -45.40 -21.90 -0.50
C GLU A 953 -44.50 -23.14 -0.66
N SER A 954 -44.25 -23.50 -1.92
CA SER A 954 -43.28 -24.53 -2.33
C SER A 954 -42.89 -24.23 -3.80
N ALA A 955 -41.73 -24.63 -4.32
CA ALA A 955 -40.78 -25.60 -3.77
C ALA A 955 -39.36 -25.48 -4.40
N GLU A 956 -38.38 -26.12 -3.74
CA GLU A 956 -37.24 -26.86 -4.36
C GLU A 956 -36.10 -26.06 -5.05
N ARG A 957 -34.84 -26.54 -5.18
CA ARG A 957 -34.05 -27.72 -4.68
C ARG A 957 -32.55 -27.36 -4.82
N SER A 958 -31.53 -28.08 -4.35
CA SER A 958 -31.31 -29.34 -3.58
C SER A 958 -29.90 -29.24 -2.94
N ASP A 959 -29.52 -29.76 -1.77
CA ASP A 959 -29.86 -30.98 -1.00
C ASP A 959 -28.89 -32.19 -1.27
N SER A 960 -28.65 -33.03 -0.24
CA SER A 960 -27.55 -34.04 -0.05
C SER A 960 -26.11 -33.48 -0.05
N SER A 961 -25.19 -33.73 0.91
CA SER A 961 -24.77 -34.93 1.70
C SER A 961 -23.80 -35.86 0.93
N GLU A 962 -22.86 -36.60 1.54
CA GLU A 962 -22.57 -36.88 2.96
C GLU A 962 -21.05 -37.20 3.18
N SER A 963 -20.66 -37.66 4.39
CA SER A 963 -19.28 -38.11 4.75
C SER A 963 -19.00 -39.56 4.26
N SER A 964 -17.85 -40.25 4.44
CA SER A 964 -16.85 -40.29 5.53
C SER A 964 -15.62 -41.17 5.17
N GLU A 965 -14.65 -41.31 6.10
CA GLU A 965 -13.59 -42.35 6.19
C GLU A 965 -12.45 -42.36 5.12
N SER A 966 -11.20 -42.78 5.37
CA SER A 966 -10.37 -43.04 6.58
C SER A 966 -8.86 -43.17 6.12
N SER A 967 -7.79 -43.52 6.86
CA SER A 967 -7.56 -44.05 8.23
C SER A 967 -6.09 -43.89 8.73
N LEU A 968 -5.90 -43.77 10.06
CA LEU A 968 -4.81 -44.36 10.89
C LEU A 968 -3.33 -43.87 10.90
N SER A 969 -2.73 -44.06 12.09
CA SER A 969 -1.31 -43.99 12.52
C SER A 969 -0.59 -42.63 12.57
N SER A 970 0.40 -42.40 13.46
CA SER A 970 0.53 -42.59 14.93
C SER A 970 1.88 -42.00 15.39
N ASP A 971 2.05 -41.74 16.71
CA ASP A 971 3.35 -41.52 17.38
C ASP A 971 4.15 -40.24 16.97
N GLU A 972 5.22 -39.80 17.64
CA GLU A 972 5.39 -39.37 19.05
C GLU A 972 6.65 -38.45 19.14
N LEU A 973 6.63 -37.39 19.98
CA LEU A 973 7.81 -36.71 20.61
C LEU A 973 8.86 -35.97 19.72
N GLY A 974 9.67 -35.10 20.36
CA GLY A 974 10.70 -34.21 19.75
C GLY A 974 10.19 -32.77 19.56
N GLU A 975 10.48 -31.73 20.35
CA GLU A 975 11.65 -31.28 21.15
C GLU A 975 12.75 -30.51 20.35
N GLU A 976 12.96 -29.25 20.79
CA GLU A 976 14.10 -28.32 20.63
C GLU A 976 14.50 -27.60 19.30
N ASP A 977 15.02 -26.38 19.53
CA ASP A 977 15.94 -25.50 18.80
C ASP A 977 15.72 -24.89 17.38
N GLN A 978 15.42 -23.58 17.41
CA GLN A 978 16.22 -22.44 16.89
C GLN A 978 16.63 -22.27 15.39
N SER A 979 16.71 -20.98 15.02
CA SER A 979 17.47 -20.32 13.93
C SER A 979 16.97 -20.35 12.47
N GLU A 980 16.42 -19.20 12.07
CA GLU A 980 16.79 -18.41 10.87
C GLU A 980 17.87 -18.98 9.91
N ILE A 981 17.56 -19.09 8.60
CA ILE A 981 18.19 -18.32 7.50
C ILE A 981 17.70 -18.75 6.08
N ILE A 982 17.21 -17.75 5.35
CA ILE A 982 17.24 -17.49 3.88
C ILE A 982 17.77 -18.59 2.93
N VAL A 983 16.92 -18.99 1.97
CA VAL A 983 17.07 -18.63 0.53
C VAL A 983 15.77 -18.00 0.06
#